data_AF-A0A2V7I852-F1
#
_entry.id   AF-A0A2V7I852-F1
#
_cell.length_a   1.000
_cell.length_b   1.000
_cell.length_c   1.000
_cell.angle_alpha   90.00
_cell.angle_beta   90.00
_cell.angle_gamma   90.00
#
_symmetry.space_group_name_H-M   'P 1'
#
loop_
_entity.id
_entity.type
_entity.pdbx_description
1 polymer ?
#
loop_
_entity_poly.entity_id
_entity_poly.type
_entity_poly.pdbx_seq_one_letter_code
_entity_poly.pdbx_strand_id
1 'polypeptide(L)'
;MTAIGALKPGKVTIVAHSTAGVAARAFTEANPGLVAKLITIGSPHGGAPLDPLTDAESADTVRFIERLAPPLAAGPIADAILHLRQALDGYLPPPTPGSLPPPFPYPVGSFAGTASTGTGGVPALALGGALAGDLFSVMRQAIASMATAAAATNPPAPTHVAFGARAHCALPLPAVNEVAVDCSVRVDAGRVALDKQNAVAPMCTFTFQTTIWTSAGWLAGAPNSFTGIATAPVEARVKWAELGAKVAPDGGSVTVAPFARLHHVGFHGPASTVVDLLDPRIEPLLGAVLSAVSHPPPSAGSPAAFLLDALEAVGLAVPDNTGGAGLSADAFAALLVDPAGFLAPRLAGALAASGLLGFGGPPSGPWTMPLPGGFAELYVAPGTAWQMGVRTTVPSVPLGVSTGLGFDARIGVLSLTPGLDLSLRLGAVTLTRSEPGGQLTVAASPWLEPLTLLPAPPGNVLADSWNNLIPRLLISSTVSTLLEALIGPAFRHGPIDRLLGAPGKTLGSSGSLGSGTGLDADRLNMLLGVIAAALGQPAGQEGLLLPAGLKLTAGGKDPVTVRLETTATIGNVLGFQLDAKIDSLRHVTPAGTLTLDVPLPLGTWQGVKVAFGVSPAGVSLALTPDTPGFGTLQLLPVFGGLGSFLQAGAATLLPQALDALLDALGMPLPPLAQLAVNAAGQLALYDPQGRCSAHSAEWQKLLQSGYLAGLAPASRAAFINAVAALFSNPASPLKGTVPGQVKADPSGQSLTWSCNSTQGTLALTAGWTPGPTLLVQATNLKFQEGPLTLDLAAGSASGTLQCTTRLGLALQKIVPIPATPQFSASLNGAGFDVHLYPLGDAGPASAFDVALLPAAKVTFGAGGPQAFLDHWLVP
;
A
#
# COMPACT_ATOMS: atom_id res chain seq x y z
N MET A 1 37.67 -41.82 -51.21
CA MET A 1 38.38 -41.79 -52.51
C MET A 1 38.53 -43.17 -53.14
N THR A 2 38.64 -44.24 -52.37
CA THR A 2 38.88 -45.63 -52.84
C THR A 2 37.81 -46.21 -53.78
N ALA A 3 36.55 -45.75 -53.69
CA ALA A 3 35.45 -46.25 -54.51
C ALA A 3 35.38 -45.66 -55.94
N ILE A 4 35.90 -44.43 -56.16
CA ILE A 4 35.83 -43.76 -57.48
C ILE A 4 36.95 -44.25 -58.41
N GLY A 5 38.09 -44.69 -57.86
CA GLY A 5 39.21 -45.25 -58.63
C GLY A 5 38.95 -46.63 -59.25
N ALA A 6 37.82 -47.28 -58.94
CA ALA A 6 37.47 -48.62 -59.42
C ALA A 6 36.58 -48.63 -60.69
N LEU A 7 36.37 -47.48 -61.32
CA LEU A 7 35.48 -47.33 -62.48
C LEU A 7 36.13 -47.82 -63.79
N LYS A 8 35.34 -48.52 -64.62
CA LYS A 8 35.73 -49.14 -65.92
C LYS A 8 36.23 -48.10 -66.95
N PRO A 9 36.90 -48.52 -68.06
CA PRO A 9 37.40 -47.60 -69.08
C PRO A 9 36.28 -46.73 -69.68
N GLY A 10 36.35 -45.41 -69.48
CA GLY A 10 35.40 -44.43 -70.00
C GLY A 10 35.25 -43.21 -69.10
N LYS A 11 34.79 -42.08 -69.64
CA LYS A 11 34.48 -40.88 -68.84
C LYS A 11 33.16 -41.07 -68.09
N VAL A 12 33.10 -40.68 -66.82
CA VAL A 12 31.88 -40.79 -65.98
C VAL A 12 31.25 -39.44 -65.69
N THR A 13 29.93 -39.40 -65.53
CA THR A 13 29.22 -38.23 -64.96
C THR A 13 29.17 -38.39 -63.45
N ILE A 14 29.73 -37.43 -62.71
CA ILE A 14 29.68 -37.43 -61.26
C ILE A 14 28.51 -36.57 -60.81
N VAL A 15 27.61 -37.14 -60.01
CA VAL A 15 26.56 -36.40 -59.31
C VAL A 15 26.85 -36.49 -57.82
N ALA A 16 27.09 -35.35 -57.19
CA ALA A 16 27.47 -35.27 -55.78
C ALA A 16 26.53 -34.32 -55.02
N HIS A 17 26.15 -34.72 -53.82
CA HIS A 17 25.22 -33.98 -52.98
C HIS A 17 25.92 -33.45 -51.72
N SER A 18 25.54 -32.25 -51.27
CA SER A 18 26.06 -31.61 -50.04
C SER A 18 27.60 -31.51 -50.04
N THR A 19 28.26 -31.81 -48.92
CA THR A 19 29.72 -31.74 -48.74
C THR A 19 30.51 -32.65 -49.70
N ALA A 20 29.90 -33.75 -50.17
CA ALA A 20 30.54 -34.64 -51.14
C ALA A 20 30.84 -33.93 -52.48
N GLY A 21 30.14 -32.83 -52.79
CA GLY A 21 30.41 -32.03 -53.98
C GLY A 21 31.79 -31.36 -53.97
N VAL A 22 32.33 -31.02 -52.80
CA VAL A 22 33.68 -30.45 -52.66
C VAL A 22 34.73 -31.51 -53.03
N ALA A 23 34.57 -32.73 -52.51
CA ALA A 23 35.45 -33.86 -52.83
C ALA A 23 35.32 -34.30 -54.30
N ALA A 24 34.10 -34.33 -54.84
CA ALA A 24 33.83 -34.64 -56.25
C ALA A 24 34.47 -33.62 -57.19
N ARG A 25 34.46 -32.34 -56.82
CA ARG A 25 35.12 -31.28 -57.57
C ARG A 25 36.64 -31.42 -57.53
N ALA A 26 37.23 -31.59 -56.35
CA ALA A 26 38.67 -31.81 -56.21
C ALA A 26 39.15 -33.04 -57.02
N PHE A 27 38.37 -34.12 -57.02
CA PHE A 27 38.63 -35.29 -57.85
C PHE A 27 38.54 -34.98 -59.36
N THR A 28 37.53 -34.22 -59.78
CA THR A 28 37.31 -33.82 -61.17
C THR A 28 38.44 -32.92 -61.68
N GLU A 29 38.88 -31.96 -60.86
CA GLU A 29 40.00 -31.07 -61.16
C GLU A 29 41.33 -31.82 -61.30
N ALA A 30 41.59 -32.79 -60.42
CA ALA A 30 42.77 -33.64 -60.49
C ALA A 30 42.71 -34.69 -61.62
N ASN A 31 41.52 -35.05 -62.10
CA ASN A 31 41.31 -36.14 -63.06
C ASN A 31 40.36 -35.78 -64.22
N PRO A 32 40.58 -34.68 -64.97
CA PRO A 32 39.64 -34.21 -65.99
C PRO A 32 39.49 -35.18 -67.17
N GLY A 33 40.48 -36.07 -67.38
CA GLY A 33 40.42 -37.13 -68.38
C GLY A 33 39.41 -38.24 -68.06
N LEU A 34 39.00 -38.40 -66.80
CA LEU A 34 38.11 -39.46 -66.32
C LEU A 34 36.65 -38.99 -66.12
N VAL A 35 36.39 -37.68 -66.15
CA VAL A 35 35.06 -37.12 -65.85
C VAL A 35 34.49 -36.43 -67.09
N ALA A 36 33.26 -36.82 -67.47
CA ALA A 36 32.53 -36.23 -68.59
C ALA A 36 31.81 -34.94 -68.18
N LYS A 37 31.13 -34.98 -67.03
CA LYS A 37 30.35 -33.87 -66.45
C LYS A 37 30.34 -33.99 -64.93
N LEU A 38 30.25 -32.86 -64.25
CA LEU A 38 30.06 -32.78 -62.81
C LEU A 38 28.71 -32.10 -62.50
N ILE A 39 27.87 -32.72 -61.68
CA ILE A 39 26.66 -32.11 -61.13
C ILE A 39 26.80 -32.11 -59.62
N THR A 40 26.61 -30.95 -59.02
CA THR A 40 26.65 -30.80 -57.56
C THR A 40 25.35 -30.20 -57.09
N ILE A 41 24.81 -30.75 -56.00
CA ILE A 41 23.49 -30.39 -55.48
C ILE A 41 23.67 -29.97 -54.03
N GLY A 42 23.32 -28.72 -53.70
CA GLY A 42 23.45 -28.19 -52.35
C GLY A 42 24.90 -28.11 -51.85
N SER A 43 25.87 -27.98 -52.76
CA SER A 43 27.30 -27.92 -52.43
C SER A 43 27.82 -26.47 -52.39
N PRO A 44 28.41 -26.03 -51.26
CA PRO A 44 28.86 -24.65 -51.03
C PRO A 44 30.23 -24.38 -51.69
N HIS A 45 30.27 -24.32 -53.02
CA HIS A 45 31.54 -24.27 -53.76
C HIS A 45 32.43 -23.08 -53.46
N GLY A 46 31.84 -21.92 -53.14
CA GLY A 46 32.54 -20.72 -52.66
C GLY A 46 32.52 -20.58 -51.14
N GLY A 47 32.17 -21.65 -50.42
CA GLY A 47 31.82 -21.62 -49.01
C GLY A 47 30.35 -21.26 -48.77
N ALA A 48 29.91 -21.43 -47.53
CA ALA A 48 28.63 -20.93 -47.05
C ALA A 48 28.89 -19.99 -45.88
N PRO A 49 28.20 -18.85 -45.77
CA PRO A 49 28.18 -18.09 -44.53
C PRO A 49 27.49 -18.96 -43.49
N LEU A 50 28.29 -19.53 -42.58
CA LEU A 50 27.81 -20.36 -41.49
C LEU A 50 27.54 -19.52 -40.25
N ASP A 51 27.07 -18.28 -40.44
CA ASP A 51 26.88 -17.28 -39.38
C ASP A 51 26.08 -17.85 -38.21
N PRO A 52 24.98 -18.61 -38.38
CA PRO A 52 24.31 -19.24 -37.24
C PRO A 52 25.18 -20.20 -36.41
N LEU A 53 26.28 -20.72 -36.94
CA LEU A 53 27.20 -21.64 -36.25
C LEU A 53 28.51 -20.97 -35.81
N THR A 54 28.88 -19.84 -36.41
CA THR A 54 30.16 -19.15 -36.17
C THR A 54 30.01 -17.79 -35.49
N ASP A 55 28.85 -17.15 -35.65
CA ASP A 55 28.48 -15.89 -35.03
C ASP A 55 27.49 -16.12 -33.88
N ALA A 56 27.78 -15.51 -32.73
CA ALA A 56 27.02 -15.73 -31.51
C ALA A 56 25.62 -15.09 -31.57
N GLU A 57 25.46 -13.96 -32.26
CA GLU A 57 24.17 -13.24 -32.36
C GLU A 57 23.17 -14.01 -33.23
N SER A 58 23.64 -14.52 -34.37
CA SER A 58 22.87 -15.39 -35.26
C SER A 58 22.48 -16.70 -34.59
N ALA A 59 23.40 -17.31 -33.84
CA ALA A 59 23.11 -18.49 -33.03
C ALA A 59 22.05 -18.20 -31.95
N ASP A 60 22.16 -17.08 -31.23
CA ASP A 60 21.20 -16.68 -30.20
C ASP A 60 19.80 -16.41 -30.78
N THR A 61 19.71 -15.93 -32.02
CA THR A 61 18.43 -15.75 -32.72
C THR A 61 17.71 -17.09 -32.95
N VAL A 62 18.42 -18.12 -33.37
CA VAL A 62 17.86 -19.48 -33.53
C VAL A 62 17.40 -20.02 -32.19
N ARG A 63 18.18 -19.78 -31.13
CA ARG A 63 17.87 -20.14 -29.74
C ARG A 63 16.68 -19.35 -29.18
N PHE A 64 16.48 -18.11 -29.61
CA PHE A 64 15.33 -17.31 -29.22
C PHE A 64 14.03 -17.85 -29.84
N ILE A 65 14.07 -18.23 -31.12
CA ILE A 65 12.94 -18.90 -31.79
C ILE A 65 12.63 -20.24 -31.11
N GLU A 66 13.65 -20.97 -30.66
CA GLU A 66 13.49 -22.18 -29.83
C GLU A 66 12.75 -21.91 -28.53
N ARG A 67 13.17 -20.87 -27.80
CA ARG A 67 12.54 -20.50 -26.53
C ARG A 67 11.10 -20.04 -26.68
N LEU A 68 10.78 -19.32 -27.75
CA LEU A 68 9.40 -18.92 -28.05
C LEU A 68 8.50 -20.15 -28.34
N ALA A 69 9.10 -21.26 -28.79
CA ALA A 69 8.43 -22.50 -29.17
C ALA A 69 7.13 -22.30 -29.99
N PRO A 70 7.13 -21.43 -31.02
CA PRO A 70 5.93 -21.17 -31.79
C PRO A 70 5.48 -22.46 -32.52
N PRO A 71 4.18 -22.71 -32.68
CA PRO A 71 3.66 -23.81 -33.46
C PRO A 71 3.86 -23.51 -34.95
N LEU A 72 5.10 -23.68 -35.42
CA LEU A 72 5.46 -23.49 -36.81
C LEU A 72 4.75 -24.56 -37.64
N ALA A 73 4.11 -24.13 -38.74
CA ALA A 73 3.55 -25.06 -39.70
C ALA A 73 4.67 -25.94 -40.29
N ALA A 74 4.39 -27.22 -40.47
CA ALA A 74 5.32 -28.14 -41.11
C ALA A 74 5.72 -27.60 -42.49
N GLY A 75 7.02 -27.57 -42.77
CA GLY A 75 7.55 -27.06 -44.02
C GLY A 75 9.03 -26.67 -43.96
N PRO A 76 9.60 -26.20 -45.08
CA PRO A 76 11.04 -26.02 -45.23
C PRO A 76 11.69 -25.10 -44.20
N ILE A 77 10.99 -24.06 -43.76
CA ILE A 77 11.49 -23.13 -42.73
C ILE A 77 11.56 -23.81 -41.35
N ALA A 78 10.54 -24.59 -40.99
CA ALA A 78 10.53 -25.34 -39.73
C ALA A 78 11.65 -26.39 -39.70
N ASP A 79 11.84 -27.11 -40.81
CA ASP A 79 12.90 -28.12 -40.96
C ASP A 79 14.31 -27.48 -40.88
N ALA A 80 14.49 -26.30 -41.51
CA ALA A 80 15.75 -25.57 -41.46
C ALA A 80 16.09 -25.09 -40.04
N ILE A 81 15.11 -24.55 -39.30
CA ILE A 81 15.28 -24.14 -37.90
C ILE A 81 15.64 -25.35 -37.03
N LEU A 82 14.97 -26.49 -37.23
CA LEU A 82 15.29 -27.73 -36.50
C LEU A 82 16.72 -28.21 -36.78
N HIS A 83 17.15 -28.17 -38.03
CA HIS A 83 18.51 -28.54 -38.43
C HIS A 83 19.57 -27.62 -37.80
N LEU A 84 19.33 -26.30 -37.82
CA LEU A 84 20.23 -25.33 -37.21
C LEU A 84 20.34 -25.53 -35.69
N ARG A 85 19.25 -25.84 -35.00
CA ARG A 85 19.29 -26.17 -33.56
C ARG A 85 20.18 -27.37 -33.26
N GLN A 86 20.01 -28.46 -34.01
CA GLN A 86 20.85 -29.66 -33.85
C GLN A 86 22.33 -29.37 -34.15
N ALA A 87 22.60 -28.55 -35.16
CA ALA A 87 23.95 -28.14 -35.52
C ALA A 87 24.61 -27.27 -34.44
N LEU A 88 23.85 -26.36 -33.81
CA LEU A 88 24.29 -25.57 -32.66
C LEU A 88 24.64 -26.43 -31.46
N ASP A 89 23.85 -27.48 -31.21
CA ASP A 89 24.02 -28.38 -30.08
C ASP A 89 25.33 -29.17 -30.14
N GLY A 90 25.72 -29.63 -31.32
CA GLY A 90 26.92 -30.46 -31.51
C GLY A 90 26.79 -31.88 -30.96
N TYR A 91 25.58 -32.28 -30.56
CA TYR A 91 25.22 -33.58 -30.00
C TYR A 91 23.84 -33.98 -30.51
N LEU A 92 23.62 -35.28 -30.69
CA LEU A 92 22.28 -35.82 -30.98
C LEU A 92 21.58 -36.24 -29.68
N PRO A 93 20.23 -36.31 -29.68
CA PRO A 93 19.50 -36.95 -28.60
C PRO A 93 20.01 -38.38 -28.35
N PRO A 94 19.98 -38.84 -27.09
CA PRO A 94 20.40 -40.20 -26.77
C PRO A 94 19.53 -41.21 -27.55
N PRO A 95 20.13 -42.22 -28.20
CA PRO A 95 19.39 -43.18 -29.03
C PRO A 95 18.42 -44.04 -28.21
N THR A 96 18.69 -44.24 -26.93
CA THR A 96 17.80 -44.92 -25.97
C THR A 96 17.84 -44.24 -24.59
N PRO A 97 16.75 -44.33 -23.79
CA PRO A 97 16.76 -43.82 -22.42
C PRO A 97 17.92 -44.39 -21.60
N GLY A 98 18.70 -43.52 -20.94
CA GLY A 98 19.86 -43.89 -20.13
C GLY A 98 21.20 -44.03 -20.87
N SER A 99 21.22 -43.89 -22.20
CA SER A 99 22.47 -43.80 -22.97
C SER A 99 23.03 -42.37 -23.01
N LEU A 100 24.35 -42.22 -23.19
CA LEU A 100 24.98 -40.91 -23.34
C LEU A 100 24.64 -40.30 -24.71
N PRO A 101 24.37 -38.99 -24.80
CA PRO A 101 24.22 -38.30 -26.08
C PRO A 101 25.48 -38.45 -26.95
N PRO A 102 25.39 -38.95 -28.18
CA PRO A 102 26.56 -39.06 -29.05
C PRO A 102 26.94 -37.69 -29.63
N PRO A 103 28.24 -37.36 -29.68
CA PRO A 103 28.72 -36.16 -30.37
C PRO A 103 28.27 -36.15 -31.84
N PHE A 104 27.80 -34.99 -32.29
CA PHE A 104 27.39 -34.72 -33.66
C PHE A 104 27.96 -33.37 -34.12
N PRO A 105 29.30 -33.27 -34.23
CA PRO A 105 29.93 -32.03 -34.64
C PRO A 105 29.52 -31.69 -36.07
N TYR A 106 29.02 -30.47 -36.27
CA TYR A 106 28.71 -29.99 -37.61
C TYR A 106 30.02 -29.92 -38.42
N PRO A 107 30.05 -30.41 -39.68
CA PRO A 107 31.28 -30.44 -40.47
C PRO A 107 31.64 -29.06 -41.05
N VAL A 108 31.77 -28.03 -40.21
CA VAL A 108 32.05 -26.62 -40.57
C VAL A 108 33.22 -26.49 -41.55
N GLY A 109 34.29 -27.28 -41.35
CA GLY A 109 35.45 -27.30 -42.25
C GLY A 109 35.15 -27.71 -43.69
N SER A 110 34.05 -28.44 -43.93
CA SER A 110 33.58 -28.78 -45.29
C SER A 110 32.86 -27.64 -46.00
N PHE A 111 32.55 -26.55 -45.29
CA PHE A 111 31.80 -25.37 -45.76
C PHE A 111 32.63 -24.07 -45.72
N ALA A 112 33.87 -24.11 -45.19
CA ALA A 112 34.72 -22.95 -44.91
C ALA A 112 35.32 -22.22 -46.14
N GLY A 113 34.92 -22.58 -47.37
CA GLY A 113 35.15 -21.76 -48.57
C GLY A 113 36.57 -21.68 -49.15
N THR A 114 37.51 -22.52 -48.71
CA THR A 114 38.92 -22.42 -49.15
C THR A 114 39.33 -23.33 -50.31
N ALA A 115 38.40 -24.12 -50.87
CA ALA A 115 38.71 -25.04 -51.97
C ALA A 115 38.68 -24.35 -53.34
N SER A 116 39.63 -24.68 -54.24
CA SER A 116 39.64 -24.24 -55.66
C SER A 116 38.34 -24.59 -56.36
N THR A 117 37.61 -23.61 -56.91
CA THR A 117 36.38 -23.82 -57.72
C THR A 117 36.65 -24.44 -59.09
N GLY A 118 37.92 -24.74 -59.40
CA GLY A 118 38.33 -25.37 -60.64
C GLY A 118 37.74 -26.76 -60.84
N THR A 119 37.48 -27.10 -62.10
CA THR A 119 37.00 -28.42 -62.54
C THR A 119 37.95 -29.05 -63.55
N GLY A 120 39.16 -28.49 -63.73
CA GLY A 120 40.10 -28.93 -64.76
C GLY A 120 39.55 -28.80 -66.19
N GLY A 121 38.60 -27.89 -66.43
CA GLY A 121 37.94 -27.70 -67.73
C GLY A 121 36.75 -28.63 -67.99
N VAL A 122 36.38 -29.49 -67.04
CA VAL A 122 35.18 -30.34 -67.15
C VAL A 122 33.92 -29.50 -66.95
N PRO A 123 32.89 -29.62 -67.82
CA PRO A 123 31.61 -28.95 -67.63
C PRO A 123 30.97 -29.33 -66.29
N ALA A 124 30.64 -28.33 -65.48
CA ALA A 124 30.03 -28.51 -64.17
C ALA A 124 28.74 -27.70 -64.01
N LEU A 125 27.75 -28.30 -63.32
CA LEU A 125 26.49 -27.66 -62.94
C LEU A 125 26.37 -27.69 -61.41
N ALA A 126 26.19 -26.52 -60.80
CA ALA A 126 25.86 -26.38 -59.40
C ALA A 126 24.37 -26.04 -59.26
N LEU A 127 23.62 -26.92 -58.60
CA LEU A 127 22.22 -26.71 -58.25
C LEU A 127 22.15 -26.25 -56.80
N GLY A 128 21.91 -24.96 -56.62
CA GLY A 128 21.63 -24.35 -55.32
C GLY A 128 20.14 -24.44 -54.97
N GLY A 129 19.84 -24.46 -53.68
CA GLY A 129 18.48 -24.31 -53.16
C GLY A 129 18.39 -23.04 -52.32
N ALA A 130 17.23 -22.39 -52.35
CA ALA A 130 16.87 -21.32 -51.43
C ALA A 130 15.54 -21.70 -50.76
N LEU A 131 15.40 -21.40 -49.48
CA LEU A 131 14.11 -21.52 -48.80
C LEU A 131 13.20 -20.41 -49.34
N ALA A 132 11.98 -20.78 -49.75
CA ALA A 132 10.98 -19.81 -50.17
C ALA A 132 10.19 -19.29 -48.95
N GLY A 133 9.87 -18.00 -48.95
CA GLY A 133 9.09 -17.35 -47.89
C GLY A 133 9.92 -16.49 -46.94
N ASP A 134 9.23 -15.75 -46.08
CA ASP A 134 9.82 -14.84 -45.10
C ASP A 134 9.62 -15.39 -43.67
N LEU A 135 10.73 -15.55 -42.93
CA LEU A 135 10.72 -16.04 -41.55
C LEU A 135 9.86 -15.16 -40.65
N PHE A 136 9.91 -13.84 -40.83
CA PHE A 136 9.19 -12.90 -39.97
C PHE A 136 7.67 -13.06 -40.13
N SER A 137 7.20 -13.25 -41.36
CA SER A 137 5.79 -13.52 -41.67
C SER A 137 5.30 -14.84 -41.06
N VAL A 138 6.11 -15.91 -41.15
CA VAL A 138 5.78 -17.21 -40.53
C VAL A 138 5.72 -17.09 -39.01
N MET A 139 6.66 -16.38 -38.39
CA MET A 139 6.69 -16.14 -36.94
C MET A 139 5.48 -15.32 -36.49
N ARG A 140 5.12 -14.25 -37.22
CA ARG A 140 3.95 -13.43 -36.92
C ARG A 140 2.67 -14.27 -36.90
N GLN A 141 2.49 -15.14 -37.90
CA GLN A 141 1.33 -16.01 -37.98
C GLN A 141 1.27 -17.02 -36.83
N ALA A 142 2.41 -17.61 -36.46
CA ALA A 142 2.49 -18.57 -35.36
C ALA A 142 2.26 -17.91 -33.98
N ILE A 143 2.71 -16.68 -33.78
CA ILE A 143 2.43 -15.93 -32.54
C ILE A 143 0.94 -15.54 -32.46
N ALA A 144 0.35 -15.10 -33.58
CA ALA A 144 -1.08 -14.77 -33.63
C ALA A 144 -1.97 -15.99 -33.32
N SER A 145 -1.59 -17.18 -33.80
CA SER A 145 -2.31 -18.43 -33.48
C SER A 145 -2.17 -18.81 -32.00
N MET A 146 -0.99 -18.63 -31.39
CA MET A 146 -0.80 -18.81 -29.94
C MET A 146 -1.70 -17.87 -29.13
N ALA A 147 -1.75 -16.59 -29.50
CA ALA A 147 -2.60 -15.61 -28.82
C ALA A 147 -4.10 -15.95 -28.95
N THR A 148 -4.53 -16.42 -30.12
CA THR A 148 -5.91 -16.86 -30.37
C THR A 148 -6.26 -18.11 -29.54
N ALA A 149 -5.34 -19.07 -29.44
CA ALA A 149 -5.53 -20.28 -28.63
C ALA A 149 -5.60 -19.96 -27.13
N ALA A 150 -4.77 -19.02 -26.65
CA ALA A 150 -4.80 -18.54 -25.27
C ALA A 150 -6.11 -17.78 -24.95
N ALA A 151 -6.67 -17.03 -25.90
CA ALA A 151 -7.94 -16.35 -25.72
C ALA A 151 -9.16 -17.30 -25.73
N ALA A 152 -9.04 -18.44 -26.40
CA ALA A 152 -10.12 -19.45 -26.49
C ALA A 152 -10.19 -20.38 -25.27
N THR A 153 -9.18 -20.35 -24.39
CA THR A 153 -9.16 -21.19 -23.18
C THR A 153 -9.99 -20.53 -22.08
N ASN A 154 -10.99 -21.24 -21.56
CA ASN A 154 -11.67 -20.86 -20.32
C ASN A 154 -10.91 -21.49 -19.15
N PRO A 155 -10.01 -20.76 -18.46
CA PRO A 155 -9.39 -21.29 -17.26
C PRO A 155 -10.46 -21.61 -16.21
N PRO A 156 -10.21 -22.57 -15.30
CA PRO A 156 -11.08 -22.79 -14.16
C PRO A 156 -11.35 -21.47 -13.44
N ALA A 157 -12.58 -21.27 -12.97
CA ALA A 157 -12.91 -20.10 -12.18
C ALA A 157 -11.95 -20.00 -10.97
N PRO A 158 -11.35 -18.84 -10.72
CA PRO A 158 -10.52 -18.63 -9.55
C PRO A 158 -11.33 -18.95 -8.29
N THR A 159 -10.77 -19.80 -7.43
CA THR A 159 -11.41 -20.15 -6.14
C THR A 159 -10.85 -19.32 -4.98
N HIS A 160 -9.65 -18.77 -5.14
CA HIS A 160 -8.95 -18.00 -4.11
C HIS A 160 -8.18 -16.81 -4.71
N VAL A 161 -8.04 -15.75 -3.92
CA VAL A 161 -7.07 -14.68 -4.13
C VAL A 161 -5.94 -14.84 -3.15
N ALA A 162 -4.73 -15.03 -3.66
CA ALA A 162 -3.53 -14.96 -2.84
C ALA A 162 -3.06 -13.50 -2.75
N PHE A 163 -2.56 -13.11 -1.58
CA PHE A 163 -1.89 -11.83 -1.39
C PHE A 163 -0.52 -12.05 -0.78
N GLY A 164 0.40 -11.17 -1.11
CA GLY A 164 1.80 -11.29 -0.74
C GLY A 164 2.59 -10.04 -1.10
N ALA A 165 3.85 -10.03 -0.72
CA ALA A 165 4.79 -8.97 -1.04
C ALA A 165 5.98 -9.57 -1.82
N ARG A 166 6.49 -8.81 -2.78
CA ARG A 166 7.80 -9.06 -3.37
C ARG A 166 8.64 -7.80 -3.23
N ALA A 167 9.89 -7.96 -2.84
CA ALA A 167 10.86 -6.88 -2.83
C ALA A 167 12.16 -7.35 -3.48
N HIS A 168 12.81 -6.45 -4.18
CA HIS A 168 14.13 -6.68 -4.76
C HIS A 168 15.20 -6.20 -3.80
N CYS A 169 16.30 -6.94 -3.74
CA CYS A 169 17.49 -6.61 -2.99
C CYS A 169 18.15 -5.33 -3.54
N ALA A 170 18.75 -4.53 -2.66
CA ALA A 170 19.45 -3.31 -3.05
C ALA A 170 20.86 -3.66 -3.59
N LEU A 171 20.90 -4.25 -4.78
CA LEU A 171 22.16 -4.53 -5.48
C LEU A 171 22.52 -3.38 -6.44
N PRO A 172 23.82 -3.08 -6.63
CA PRO A 172 24.25 -2.10 -7.62
C PRO A 172 23.83 -2.50 -9.05
N LEU A 173 23.77 -1.53 -9.95
CA LEU A 173 23.59 -1.86 -11.37
C LEU A 173 24.87 -2.50 -11.91
N PRO A 174 24.77 -3.57 -12.72
CA PRO A 174 25.95 -4.18 -13.35
C PRO A 174 26.55 -3.25 -14.40
N ALA A 175 27.87 -3.30 -14.58
CA ALA A 175 28.49 -2.67 -15.73
C ALA A 175 28.12 -3.40 -17.03
N VAL A 176 28.33 -2.74 -18.18
CA VAL A 176 28.12 -3.35 -19.50
C VAL A 176 29.00 -4.60 -19.62
N ASN A 177 28.41 -5.70 -20.09
CA ASN A 177 29.02 -7.03 -20.22
C ASN A 177 29.44 -7.72 -18.91
N GLU A 178 29.18 -7.11 -17.74
CA GLU A 178 29.40 -7.76 -16.45
C GLU A 178 28.24 -8.72 -16.12
N VAL A 179 28.50 -9.68 -15.25
CA VAL A 179 27.47 -10.52 -14.66
C VAL A 179 26.54 -9.66 -13.81
N ALA A 180 25.26 -9.71 -14.17
CA ALA A 180 24.16 -9.12 -13.47
C ALA A 180 23.55 -10.13 -12.49
N VAL A 181 23.16 -9.64 -11.32
CA VAL A 181 22.45 -10.39 -10.30
C VAL A 181 21.26 -9.57 -9.84
N ASP A 182 20.07 -10.17 -9.85
CA ASP A 182 18.88 -9.62 -9.22
C ASP A 182 18.36 -10.61 -8.20
N CYS A 183 18.31 -10.17 -6.95
CA CYS A 183 17.78 -10.96 -5.87
C CYS A 183 16.43 -10.40 -5.47
N SER A 184 15.46 -11.27 -5.26
CA SER A 184 14.13 -10.92 -4.80
C SER A 184 13.68 -11.85 -3.69
N VAL A 185 12.97 -11.24 -2.75
CA VAL A 185 12.29 -11.92 -1.67
C VAL A 185 10.81 -11.82 -1.94
N ARG A 186 10.12 -12.95 -1.95
CA ARG A 186 8.67 -13.05 -2.07
C ARG A 186 8.09 -13.72 -0.83
N VAL A 187 7.09 -13.10 -0.25
CA VAL A 187 6.24 -13.68 0.80
C VAL A 187 4.84 -13.81 0.23
N ASP A 188 4.36 -15.03 0.07
CA ASP A 188 2.94 -15.30 -0.12
C ASP A 188 2.33 -15.36 1.29
N ALA A 189 1.62 -14.30 1.69
CA ALA A 189 1.19 -14.09 3.07
C ALA A 189 -0.10 -14.84 3.40
N GLY A 190 -0.99 -15.01 2.42
CA GLY A 190 -2.24 -15.72 2.65
C GLY A 190 -3.12 -15.81 1.42
N ARG A 191 -4.27 -16.46 1.61
CA ARG A 191 -5.32 -16.61 0.60
C ARG A 191 -6.67 -16.25 1.17
N VAL A 192 -7.52 -15.67 0.35
CA VAL A 192 -8.93 -15.41 0.64
C VAL A 192 -9.75 -16.23 -0.34
N ALA A 193 -10.66 -17.08 0.15
CA ALA A 193 -11.59 -17.77 -0.72
C ALA A 193 -12.58 -16.78 -1.33
N LEU A 194 -12.90 -16.98 -2.60
CA LEU A 194 -13.82 -16.13 -3.36
C LEU A 194 -15.27 -16.56 -3.21
N ASP A 195 -15.48 -17.80 -2.76
CA ASP A 195 -16.77 -18.33 -2.37
C ASP A 195 -16.68 -19.04 -1.01
N LYS A 196 -17.83 -19.35 -0.41
CA LYS A 196 -17.91 -20.02 0.89
C LYS A 196 -17.71 -21.54 0.80
N GLN A 197 -17.61 -22.11 -0.40
CA GLN A 197 -17.57 -23.56 -0.62
C GLN A 197 -16.14 -24.09 -0.62
N ASN A 198 -15.15 -23.24 -0.88
CA ASN A 198 -13.74 -23.60 -0.88
C ASN A 198 -13.11 -23.35 0.49
N ALA A 199 -12.58 -24.40 1.12
CA ALA A 199 -11.86 -24.29 2.38
C ALA A 199 -10.53 -23.52 2.17
N VAL A 200 -10.31 -22.47 2.97
CA VAL A 200 -9.07 -21.71 2.95
C VAL A 200 -8.00 -22.46 3.74
N ALA A 201 -7.08 -23.10 3.05
CA ALA A 201 -5.80 -23.44 3.65
C ALA A 201 -4.90 -22.19 3.62
N PRO A 202 -4.36 -21.72 4.76
CA PRO A 202 -3.39 -20.65 4.76
C PRO A 202 -2.17 -21.08 3.94
N MET A 203 -1.86 -20.33 2.88
CA MET A 203 -0.60 -20.47 2.16
C MET A 203 0.31 -19.37 2.67
N CYS A 204 1.21 -19.74 3.56
CA CYS A 204 2.23 -18.83 4.06
C CYS A 204 3.57 -19.35 3.58
N THR A 205 3.98 -18.96 2.36
CA THR A 205 5.24 -19.42 1.79
C THR A 205 6.19 -18.25 1.60
N PHE A 206 7.43 -18.47 1.96
CA PHE A 206 8.52 -17.55 1.70
C PHE A 206 9.36 -18.09 0.55
N THR A 207 9.78 -17.24 -0.38
CA THR A 207 10.67 -17.62 -1.48
C THR A 207 11.75 -16.57 -1.59
N PHE A 208 12.98 -16.99 -1.44
CA PHE A 208 14.15 -16.22 -1.84
C PHE A 208 14.56 -16.70 -3.23
N GLN A 209 14.69 -15.78 -4.19
CA GLN A 209 15.10 -16.07 -5.55
C GLN A 209 16.19 -15.10 -6.00
N THR A 210 17.27 -15.63 -6.54
CA THR A 210 18.34 -14.90 -7.20
C THR A 210 18.34 -15.27 -8.67
N THR A 211 18.30 -14.29 -9.56
CA THR A 211 18.44 -14.45 -11.01
C THR A 211 19.81 -13.93 -11.42
N ILE A 212 20.53 -14.69 -12.24
CA ILE A 212 21.90 -14.41 -12.66
C ILE A 212 21.95 -14.44 -14.18
N TRP A 213 22.45 -13.38 -14.80
CA TRP A 213 22.60 -13.28 -16.25
C TRP A 213 23.75 -12.33 -16.62
N THR A 214 24.00 -12.15 -17.91
CA THR A 214 24.94 -11.14 -18.41
C THR A 214 24.36 -10.47 -19.64
N SER A 215 24.70 -9.19 -19.83
CA SER A 215 24.39 -8.47 -21.09
C SER A 215 25.28 -8.92 -22.25
N ALA A 216 26.38 -9.62 -21.98
CA ALA A 216 27.27 -10.18 -23.00
C ALA A 216 26.67 -11.40 -23.75
N GLY A 217 25.51 -11.90 -23.32
CA GLY A 217 24.83 -13.01 -23.96
C GLY A 217 24.62 -14.20 -23.04
N TRP A 218 25.51 -15.20 -23.08
CA TRP A 218 25.39 -16.43 -22.31
C TRP A 218 26.19 -16.34 -21.00
N LEU A 219 25.57 -16.74 -19.88
CA LEU A 219 26.21 -16.72 -18.57
C LEU A 219 27.42 -17.65 -18.49
N ALA A 220 27.31 -18.86 -19.03
CA ALA A 220 28.42 -19.79 -19.17
C ALA A 220 28.44 -20.38 -20.59
N GLY A 221 29.62 -20.43 -21.20
CA GLY A 221 29.79 -20.93 -22.56
C GLY A 221 29.26 -19.98 -23.63
N ALA A 222 28.53 -20.53 -24.61
CA ALA A 222 28.07 -19.83 -25.82
C ALA A 222 26.78 -20.48 -26.37
N PRO A 223 26.01 -19.81 -27.26
CA PRO A 223 24.79 -20.38 -27.87
C PRO A 223 25.05 -21.61 -28.76
N ASN A 224 26.27 -21.72 -29.28
CA ASN A 224 26.80 -22.78 -30.12
C ASN A 224 27.84 -23.61 -29.37
N SER A 225 27.94 -24.90 -29.70
CA SER A 225 29.01 -25.78 -29.21
C SER A 225 30.34 -25.52 -29.92
N PHE A 226 30.29 -25.00 -31.14
CA PHE A 226 31.44 -24.79 -31.99
C PHE A 226 32.13 -23.46 -31.68
N THR A 227 33.44 -23.50 -31.40
CA THR A 227 34.27 -22.31 -31.09
C THR A 227 35.42 -22.12 -32.07
N GLY A 228 35.54 -22.98 -33.07
CA GLY A 228 36.65 -22.96 -34.02
C GLY A 228 36.96 -24.33 -34.61
N ILE A 229 37.67 -24.33 -35.74
CA ILE A 229 38.17 -25.57 -36.34
C ILE A 229 39.28 -26.10 -35.43
N ALA A 230 39.19 -27.38 -35.05
CA ALA A 230 40.13 -28.07 -34.16
C ALA A 230 40.16 -27.57 -32.69
N THR A 231 39.17 -26.77 -32.28
CA THR A 231 38.93 -26.48 -30.85
C THR A 231 38.02 -27.54 -30.24
N ALA A 232 38.16 -27.77 -28.93
CA ALA A 232 37.22 -28.61 -28.20
C ALA A 232 35.83 -27.92 -28.19
N PRO A 233 34.73 -28.68 -28.32
CA PRO A 233 33.39 -28.14 -28.19
C PRO A 233 33.17 -27.52 -26.81
N VAL A 234 32.32 -26.49 -26.73
CA VAL A 234 31.84 -25.96 -25.45
C VAL A 234 30.94 -27.00 -24.80
N GLU A 235 31.40 -27.58 -23.69
CA GLU A 235 30.74 -28.71 -23.04
C GLU A 235 29.58 -28.27 -22.15
N ALA A 236 29.77 -27.20 -21.38
CA ALA A 236 28.76 -26.61 -20.50
C ALA A 236 28.29 -25.26 -21.05
N ARG A 237 26.98 -25.12 -21.24
CA ARG A 237 26.34 -23.90 -21.74
C ARG A 237 25.17 -23.56 -20.85
N VAL A 238 25.09 -22.32 -20.39
CA VAL A 238 23.98 -21.80 -19.59
C VAL A 238 23.71 -20.37 -20.02
N LYS A 239 22.49 -20.05 -20.47
CA LYS A 239 22.15 -18.68 -20.84
C LYS A 239 21.99 -17.78 -19.61
N TRP A 240 21.24 -18.26 -18.62
CA TRP A 240 21.01 -17.57 -17.35
C TRP A 240 20.56 -18.59 -16.29
N ALA A 241 20.63 -18.21 -15.02
CA ALA A 241 20.37 -19.10 -13.89
C ALA A 241 19.42 -18.45 -12.88
N GLU A 242 18.64 -19.28 -12.20
CA GLU A 242 17.90 -18.93 -11.00
C GLU A 242 18.32 -19.84 -9.85
N LEU A 243 18.66 -19.26 -8.71
CA LEU A 243 19.00 -19.97 -7.50
C LEU A 243 18.10 -19.48 -6.36
N GLY A 244 17.69 -20.36 -5.46
CA GLY A 244 16.86 -19.92 -4.36
C GLY A 244 16.40 -21.03 -3.44
N ALA A 245 15.50 -20.65 -2.53
CA ALA A 245 14.82 -21.60 -1.66
C ALA A 245 13.39 -21.14 -1.41
N LYS A 246 12.48 -22.11 -1.45
CA LYS A 246 11.10 -21.95 -1.01
C LYS A 246 10.95 -22.55 0.37
N VAL A 247 10.30 -21.81 1.25
CA VAL A 247 10.08 -22.14 2.64
C VAL A 247 8.58 -22.20 2.88
N ALA A 248 8.09 -23.31 3.40
CA ALA A 248 6.66 -23.59 3.57
C ALA A 248 6.38 -24.23 4.93
N PRO A 249 5.16 -24.09 5.48
CA PRO A 249 4.83 -24.64 6.78
C PRO A 249 4.54 -26.14 6.67
N ASP A 250 4.96 -26.90 7.67
CA ASP A 250 4.75 -28.35 7.75
C ASP A 250 4.45 -28.79 9.19
N GLY A 251 3.16 -28.90 9.53
CA GLY A 251 2.72 -29.54 10.78
C GLY A 251 3.27 -28.94 12.08
N GLY A 252 3.62 -27.65 12.12
CA GLY A 252 4.28 -27.00 13.27
C GLY A 252 5.80 -26.85 13.13
N SER A 253 6.35 -27.29 12.00
CA SER A 253 7.72 -27.09 11.55
C SER A 253 7.74 -26.39 10.18
N VAL A 254 8.92 -26.31 9.55
CA VAL A 254 9.11 -25.68 8.25
C VAL A 254 9.81 -26.64 7.29
N THR A 255 9.29 -26.75 6.07
CA THR A 255 10.01 -27.38 4.96
C THR A 255 10.77 -26.30 4.19
N VAL A 256 12.06 -26.51 3.98
CA VAL A 256 12.89 -25.70 3.09
C VAL A 256 13.18 -26.52 1.84
N ALA A 257 12.75 -26.03 0.68
CA ALA A 257 12.93 -26.63 -0.62
C ALA A 257 13.86 -25.74 -1.47
N PRO A 258 15.18 -26.01 -1.51
CA PRO A 258 16.09 -25.30 -2.38
C PRO A 258 15.72 -25.58 -3.84
N PHE A 259 16.01 -24.63 -4.72
CA PHE A 259 15.91 -24.82 -6.15
C PHE A 259 17.09 -24.15 -6.85
N ALA A 260 17.49 -24.77 -7.95
CA ALA A 260 18.37 -24.21 -8.96
C ALA A 260 17.70 -24.51 -10.29
N ARG A 261 17.51 -23.48 -11.12
CA ARG A 261 16.95 -23.60 -12.46
C ARG A 261 17.91 -22.95 -13.42
N LEU A 262 18.51 -23.75 -14.28
CA LEU A 262 19.42 -23.27 -15.30
C LEU A 262 18.69 -23.25 -16.62
N HIS A 263 18.65 -22.08 -17.24
CA HIS A 263 17.81 -21.83 -18.40
C HIS A 263 18.64 -21.82 -19.67
N HIS A 264 18.07 -22.49 -20.67
CA HIS A 264 18.67 -22.76 -21.96
C HIS A 264 20.09 -23.34 -21.78
N VAL A 265 20.15 -24.65 -21.55
CA VAL A 265 21.38 -25.29 -21.08
C VAL A 265 21.78 -26.48 -21.91
N GLY A 266 23.08 -26.74 -22.00
CA GLY A 266 23.62 -27.97 -22.56
C GLY A 266 24.80 -28.45 -21.75
N PHE A 267 24.83 -29.74 -21.44
CA PHE A 267 25.98 -30.43 -20.84
C PHE A 267 26.19 -31.75 -21.58
N HIS A 268 27.27 -31.84 -22.37
CA HIS A 268 27.55 -33.00 -23.23
C HIS A 268 26.32 -33.56 -23.96
N GLY A 269 25.49 -32.68 -24.52
CA GLY A 269 24.21 -33.06 -25.08
C GLY A 269 23.43 -31.90 -25.71
N PRO A 270 22.27 -32.20 -26.32
CA PRO A 270 21.36 -31.20 -26.87
C PRO A 270 20.92 -30.19 -25.83
N ALA A 271 20.64 -28.96 -26.28
CA ALA A 271 20.14 -27.94 -25.39
C ALA A 271 18.76 -28.33 -24.83
N SER A 272 18.56 -28.05 -23.55
CA SER A 272 17.30 -28.19 -22.85
C SER A 272 16.83 -26.80 -22.42
N THR A 273 15.52 -26.55 -22.46
CA THR A 273 14.97 -25.24 -22.08
C THR A 273 15.26 -24.91 -20.62
N VAL A 274 15.17 -25.90 -19.73
CA VAL A 274 15.43 -25.77 -18.29
C VAL A 274 16.04 -27.06 -17.75
N VAL A 275 16.97 -26.92 -16.82
CA VAL A 275 17.45 -27.99 -15.92
C VAL A 275 17.19 -27.55 -14.48
N ASP A 276 16.52 -28.41 -13.71
CA ASP A 276 16.19 -28.18 -12.30
C ASP A 276 17.19 -28.88 -11.35
N LEU A 277 17.10 -28.57 -10.06
CA LEU A 277 18.02 -29.03 -9.01
C LEU A 277 18.20 -30.55 -8.90
N LEU A 278 17.22 -31.34 -9.34
CA LEU A 278 17.27 -32.81 -9.27
C LEU A 278 17.79 -33.46 -10.56
N ASP A 279 18.11 -32.67 -11.60
CA ASP A 279 18.67 -33.20 -12.83
C ASP A 279 20.13 -33.66 -12.59
N PRO A 280 20.55 -34.85 -13.08
CA PRO A 280 21.92 -35.34 -12.92
C PRO A 280 23.01 -34.40 -13.46
N ARG A 281 22.65 -33.47 -14.36
CA ARG A 281 23.59 -32.52 -14.97
C ARG A 281 23.76 -31.23 -14.16
N ILE A 282 23.00 -31.03 -13.08
CA ILE A 282 22.96 -29.74 -12.37
C ILE A 282 24.32 -29.36 -11.76
N GLU A 283 25.03 -30.31 -11.15
CA GLU A 283 26.26 -30.06 -10.41
C GLU A 283 27.39 -29.53 -11.32
N PRO A 284 27.74 -30.18 -12.46
CA PRO A 284 28.75 -29.63 -13.36
C PRO A 284 28.30 -28.33 -14.03
N LEU A 285 27.01 -28.13 -14.27
CA LEU A 285 26.49 -26.87 -14.81
C LEU A 285 26.55 -25.71 -13.81
N LEU A 286 26.26 -25.95 -12.53
CA LEU A 286 26.45 -24.97 -11.46
C LEU A 286 27.92 -24.64 -11.24
N GLY A 287 28.81 -25.64 -11.35
CA GLY A 287 30.25 -25.42 -11.36
C GLY A 287 30.69 -24.49 -12.50
N ALA A 288 30.17 -24.70 -13.71
CA ALA A 288 30.44 -23.83 -14.85
C ALA A 288 29.89 -22.40 -14.65
N VAL A 289 28.72 -22.25 -14.01
CA VAL A 289 28.17 -20.94 -13.64
C VAL A 289 29.06 -20.24 -12.61
N LEU A 290 29.46 -20.91 -11.52
CA LEU A 290 30.33 -20.30 -10.51
C LEU A 290 31.70 -19.91 -11.06
N SER A 291 32.26 -20.73 -11.93
CA SER A 291 33.48 -20.39 -12.67
C SER A 291 33.26 -19.13 -13.53
N ALA A 292 32.17 -19.05 -14.29
CA ALA A 292 31.88 -17.88 -15.13
C ALA A 292 31.60 -16.60 -14.32
N VAL A 293 31.03 -16.71 -13.12
CA VAL A 293 30.76 -15.57 -12.23
C VAL A 293 32.03 -15.10 -11.51
N SER A 294 32.97 -16.00 -11.24
CA SER A 294 34.20 -15.72 -10.50
C SER A 294 35.44 -15.50 -11.37
N HIS A 295 35.35 -15.76 -12.68
CA HIS A 295 36.46 -15.59 -13.63
C HIS A 295 36.06 -14.77 -14.88
N PRO A 296 36.72 -13.61 -15.13
CA PRO A 296 37.70 -12.96 -14.25
C PRO A 296 37.07 -12.53 -12.91
N PRO A 297 37.87 -12.28 -11.85
CA PRO A 297 37.35 -11.85 -10.56
C PRO A 297 36.42 -10.63 -10.71
N PRO A 298 35.22 -10.65 -10.09
CA PRO A 298 34.28 -9.56 -10.23
C PRO A 298 34.83 -8.27 -9.60
N SER A 299 34.38 -7.13 -10.13
CA SER A 299 34.77 -5.83 -9.58
C SER A 299 34.27 -5.69 -8.14
N ALA A 300 35.08 -5.09 -7.27
CA ALA A 300 34.69 -4.88 -5.88
C ALA A 300 33.37 -4.09 -5.78
N GLY A 301 32.40 -4.63 -5.03
CA GLY A 301 31.08 -4.05 -4.90
C GLY A 301 30.16 -4.23 -6.11
N SER A 302 30.50 -5.07 -7.09
CA SER A 302 29.56 -5.43 -8.15
C SER A 302 28.53 -6.49 -7.69
N PRO A 303 27.39 -6.64 -8.38
CA PRO A 303 26.38 -7.63 -8.00
C PRO A 303 26.91 -9.06 -7.94
N ALA A 304 27.85 -9.39 -8.83
CA ALA A 304 28.53 -10.69 -8.85
C ALA A 304 29.43 -10.90 -7.62
N ALA A 305 30.15 -9.86 -7.18
CA ALA A 305 30.95 -9.93 -5.95
C ALA A 305 30.05 -10.18 -4.71
N PHE A 306 28.93 -9.46 -4.59
CA PHE A 306 27.97 -9.68 -3.50
C PHE A 306 27.38 -11.09 -3.49
N LEU A 307 27.13 -11.67 -4.67
CA LEU A 307 26.65 -13.05 -4.79
C LEU A 307 27.70 -14.05 -4.32
N LEU A 308 28.96 -13.90 -4.74
CA LEU A 308 30.04 -14.79 -4.32
C LEU A 308 30.28 -14.70 -2.81
N ASP A 309 30.34 -13.50 -2.23
CA ASP A 309 30.46 -13.29 -0.79
C ASP A 309 29.32 -14.00 -0.02
N ALA A 310 28.09 -13.92 -0.54
CA ALA A 310 26.93 -14.59 0.06
C ALA A 310 27.03 -16.13 -0.02
N LEU A 311 27.46 -16.67 -1.16
CA LEU A 311 27.63 -18.12 -1.36
C LEU A 311 28.80 -18.67 -0.53
N GLU A 312 29.87 -17.91 -0.36
CA GLU A 312 31.00 -18.25 0.53
C GLU A 312 30.58 -18.20 2.00
N ALA A 313 29.83 -17.18 2.42
CA ALA A 313 29.33 -17.06 3.79
C ALA A 313 28.38 -18.21 4.19
N VAL A 314 27.61 -18.72 3.22
CA VAL A 314 26.75 -19.91 3.40
C VAL A 314 27.52 -21.22 3.18
N GLY A 315 28.77 -21.15 2.70
CA GLY A 315 29.66 -22.31 2.50
C GLY A 315 29.35 -23.14 1.25
N LEU A 316 28.60 -22.60 0.28
CA LEU A 316 28.30 -23.25 -1.00
C LEU A 316 29.37 -22.98 -2.06
N ALA A 317 30.02 -21.82 -2.00
CA ALA A 317 31.18 -21.49 -2.83
C ALA A 317 32.47 -21.72 -2.05
N VAL A 318 33.48 -22.30 -2.71
CA VAL A 318 34.83 -22.51 -2.18
C VAL A 318 35.86 -22.09 -3.22
N PRO A 319 37.06 -21.63 -2.83
CA PRO A 319 38.12 -21.34 -3.78
C PRO A 319 38.43 -22.54 -4.67
N ASP A 320 38.56 -22.31 -5.98
CA ASP A 320 38.96 -23.32 -6.95
C ASP A 320 40.46 -23.23 -7.31
N ASN A 321 40.94 -24.24 -8.05
CA ASN A 321 42.35 -24.33 -8.46
C ASN A 321 42.73 -23.35 -9.57
N THR A 322 41.76 -22.63 -10.14
CA THR A 322 41.97 -21.61 -11.16
C THR A 322 42.05 -20.20 -10.58
N GLY A 323 41.88 -20.06 -9.25
CA GLY A 323 41.89 -18.78 -8.55
C GLY A 323 40.52 -18.09 -8.50
N GLY A 324 39.45 -18.80 -8.90
CA GLY A 324 38.05 -18.40 -8.82
C GLY A 324 37.32 -19.15 -7.71
N ALA A 325 36.00 -19.28 -7.84
CA ALA A 325 35.14 -20.02 -6.93
C ALA A 325 34.47 -21.21 -7.63
N GLY A 326 34.53 -22.37 -6.97
CA GLY A 326 33.84 -23.61 -7.34
C GLY A 326 32.72 -23.97 -6.36
N LEU A 327 31.87 -24.92 -6.77
CA LEU A 327 30.80 -25.46 -5.92
C LEU A 327 31.39 -26.45 -4.91
N SER A 328 31.06 -26.30 -3.62
CA SER A 328 31.38 -27.32 -2.63
C SER A 328 30.43 -28.52 -2.77
N ALA A 329 30.95 -29.65 -3.26
CA ALA A 329 30.17 -30.88 -3.42
C ALA A 329 29.60 -31.39 -2.08
N ASP A 330 30.39 -31.33 -1.00
CA ASP A 330 29.94 -31.73 0.33
C ASP A 330 28.81 -30.84 0.87
N ALA A 331 28.94 -29.52 0.69
CA ALA A 331 27.91 -28.58 1.10
C ALA A 331 26.64 -28.70 0.25
N PHE A 332 26.80 -28.93 -1.05
CA PHE A 332 25.70 -29.16 -1.97
C PHE A 332 24.95 -30.47 -1.63
N ALA A 333 25.67 -31.55 -1.36
CA ALA A 333 25.08 -32.81 -0.90
C ALA A 333 24.34 -32.64 0.44
N ALA A 334 24.94 -31.93 1.40
CA ALA A 334 24.31 -31.65 2.69
C ALA A 334 23.02 -30.80 2.53
N LEU A 335 23.05 -29.80 1.65
CA LEU A 335 21.88 -28.98 1.31
C LEU A 335 20.74 -29.82 0.73
N LEU A 336 21.03 -30.84 -0.08
CA LEU A 336 20.01 -31.72 -0.67
C LEU A 336 19.40 -32.70 0.35
N VAL A 337 20.16 -33.11 1.38
CA VAL A 337 19.71 -34.07 2.40
C VAL A 337 18.90 -33.39 3.51
N ASP A 338 19.39 -32.29 4.07
CA ASP A 338 18.71 -31.51 5.11
C ASP A 338 18.86 -30.01 4.87
N PRO A 339 18.04 -29.43 3.96
CA PRO A 339 18.17 -28.03 3.60
C PRO A 339 17.93 -27.07 4.78
N ALA A 340 17.01 -27.41 5.68
CA ALA A 340 16.67 -26.58 6.83
C ALA A 340 17.80 -26.59 7.86
N GLY A 341 18.33 -27.77 8.21
CA GLY A 341 19.47 -27.93 9.11
C GLY A 341 20.78 -27.38 8.54
N PHE A 342 20.94 -27.37 7.21
CA PHE A 342 22.09 -26.76 6.55
C PHE A 342 22.04 -25.22 6.55
N LEU A 343 20.93 -24.61 6.13
CA LEU A 343 20.83 -23.15 5.93
C LEU A 343 20.62 -22.36 7.23
N ALA A 344 19.79 -22.86 8.15
CA ALA A 344 19.42 -22.13 9.37
C ALA A 344 20.60 -21.66 10.24
N PRO A 345 21.62 -22.50 10.58
CA PRO A 345 22.74 -22.05 11.41
C PRO A 345 23.69 -21.09 10.70
N ARG A 346 23.67 -21.03 9.36
CA ARG A 346 24.60 -20.22 8.56
C ARG A 346 24.04 -18.83 8.21
N LEU A 347 22.71 -18.69 8.19
CA LEU A 347 22.04 -17.44 7.81
C LEU A 347 22.38 -16.27 8.74
N ALA A 348 22.44 -16.49 10.06
CA ALA A 348 22.78 -15.43 11.01
C ALA A 348 24.22 -14.93 10.83
N GLY A 349 25.16 -15.84 10.56
CA GLY A 349 26.55 -15.50 10.26
C GLY A 349 26.68 -14.71 8.95
N ALA A 350 25.96 -15.14 7.91
CA ALA A 350 25.96 -14.45 6.61
C ALA A 350 25.36 -13.04 6.69
N LEU A 351 24.27 -12.85 7.44
CA LEU A 351 23.68 -11.52 7.68
C LEU A 351 24.61 -10.61 8.51
N ALA A 352 25.41 -11.17 9.42
CA ALA A 352 26.31 -10.42 10.28
C ALA A 352 27.66 -10.04 9.63
N ALA A 353 28.14 -10.83 8.66
CA ALA A 353 29.50 -10.68 8.11
C ALA A 353 29.62 -9.62 7.00
N SER A 354 28.66 -9.56 6.08
CA SER A 354 28.75 -8.71 4.87
C SER A 354 27.48 -7.94 4.55
N GLY A 355 26.41 -8.16 5.31
CA GLY A 355 25.09 -7.68 4.95
C GLY A 355 24.58 -8.40 3.72
N LEU A 356 23.82 -9.48 3.92
CA LEU A 356 23.37 -10.35 2.83
C LEU A 356 22.48 -9.55 1.85
N LEU A 357 22.98 -9.29 0.64
CA LEU A 357 22.19 -8.77 -0.49
C LEU A 357 21.42 -7.48 -0.16
N GLY A 358 22.08 -6.53 0.52
CA GLY A 358 21.53 -5.21 0.83
C GLY A 358 20.91 -5.07 2.22
N PHE A 359 20.80 -6.15 3.00
CA PHE A 359 20.43 -6.07 4.42
C PHE A 359 21.62 -5.63 5.27
N GLY A 360 21.45 -4.62 6.12
CA GLY A 360 22.47 -4.16 7.06
C GLY A 360 21.92 -4.10 8.48
N GLY A 361 22.77 -4.32 9.48
CA GLY A 361 22.35 -4.29 10.88
C GLY A 361 23.43 -4.79 11.84
N PRO A 362 23.20 -4.69 13.15
CA PRO A 362 24.13 -5.24 14.14
C PRO A 362 24.15 -6.78 14.07
N PRO A 363 25.21 -7.45 14.58
CA PRO A 363 25.32 -8.93 14.57
C PRO A 363 24.14 -9.67 15.25
N SER A 364 23.43 -9.00 16.15
CA SER A 364 22.25 -9.53 16.84
C SER A 364 20.91 -9.15 16.18
N GLY A 365 20.93 -8.49 15.02
CA GLY A 365 19.75 -7.90 14.37
C GLY A 365 19.05 -6.79 15.19
N PRO A 366 17.95 -6.24 14.66
CA PRO A 366 17.36 -6.53 13.36
C PRO A 366 18.23 -6.02 12.20
N TRP A 367 18.24 -6.76 11.10
CA TRP A 367 18.83 -6.33 9.84
C TRP A 367 17.75 -5.70 8.97
N THR A 368 18.02 -4.53 8.40
CA THR A 368 17.08 -3.80 7.56
C THR A 368 17.65 -3.54 6.18
N MET A 369 16.78 -3.44 5.20
CA MET A 369 17.13 -3.02 3.84
C MET A 369 16.16 -1.92 3.41
N PRO A 370 16.64 -0.70 3.12
CA PRO A 370 15.79 0.39 2.71
C PRO A 370 15.18 0.10 1.32
N LEU A 371 13.89 0.41 1.16
CA LEU A 371 13.24 0.37 -0.15
C LEU A 371 13.41 1.72 -0.88
N PRO A 372 13.43 1.72 -2.23
CA PRO A 372 13.49 2.96 -3.01
C PRO A 372 12.40 3.96 -2.58
N GLY A 373 12.79 5.22 -2.39
CA GLY A 373 11.90 6.29 -1.92
C GLY A 373 11.87 6.49 -0.39
N GLY A 374 12.54 5.63 0.40
CA GLY A 374 12.85 5.88 1.82
C GLY A 374 11.69 5.84 2.81
N PHE A 375 10.46 5.58 2.35
CA PHE A 375 9.27 5.52 3.21
C PHE A 375 9.08 4.15 3.88
N ALA A 376 9.69 3.10 3.35
CA ALA A 376 9.58 1.74 3.84
C ALA A 376 10.93 1.00 3.79
N GLU A 377 11.04 -0.03 4.61
CA GLU A 377 12.19 -0.92 4.69
C GLU A 377 11.73 -2.38 4.82
N LEU A 378 12.52 -3.29 4.26
CA LEU A 378 12.46 -4.70 4.66
C LEU A 378 13.21 -4.85 5.98
N TYR A 379 12.79 -5.80 6.80
CA TYR A 379 13.55 -6.17 7.99
C TYR A 379 13.54 -7.68 8.21
N VAL A 380 14.61 -8.16 8.84
CA VAL A 380 14.76 -9.49 9.42
C VAL A 380 15.16 -9.30 10.88
N ALA A 381 14.30 -9.70 11.80
CA ALA A 381 14.51 -9.56 13.23
C ALA A 381 14.67 -10.95 13.88
N PRO A 382 15.83 -11.24 14.48
CA PRO A 382 15.97 -12.40 15.33
C PRO A 382 15.25 -12.15 16.67
N GLY A 383 14.65 -13.20 17.23
CA GLY A 383 13.88 -13.15 18.48
C GLY A 383 13.57 -14.56 18.96
N THR A 384 12.63 -14.72 19.91
CA THR A 384 12.13 -16.05 20.32
C THR A 384 11.55 -16.85 19.14
N ALA A 385 11.02 -16.14 18.14
CA ALA A 385 10.84 -16.62 16.78
C ALA A 385 11.39 -15.55 15.82
N TRP A 386 12.13 -15.98 14.79
CA TRP A 386 12.58 -15.07 13.73
C TRP A 386 11.37 -14.44 13.04
N GLN A 387 11.45 -13.15 12.75
CA GLN A 387 10.44 -12.43 11.98
C GLN A 387 11.08 -11.75 10.80
N MET A 388 10.33 -11.66 9.71
CA MET A 388 10.69 -10.85 8.56
C MET A 388 9.47 -10.08 8.09
N GLY A 389 9.67 -8.92 7.50
CA GLY A 389 8.55 -8.10 7.06
C GLY A 389 8.95 -6.88 6.26
N VAL A 390 7.94 -6.14 5.84
CA VAL A 390 8.05 -4.81 5.26
C VAL A 390 7.34 -3.84 6.21
N ARG A 391 8.01 -2.76 6.60
CA ARG A 391 7.39 -1.74 7.44
C ARG A 391 7.74 -0.35 6.96
N THR A 392 6.97 0.63 7.40
CA THR A 392 7.36 2.03 7.26
C THR A 392 8.60 2.33 8.10
N THR A 393 9.52 3.15 7.59
CA THR A 393 10.79 3.51 8.28
C THR A 393 10.55 4.25 9.60
N VAL A 394 9.38 4.88 9.74
CA VAL A 394 8.86 5.44 10.98
C VAL A 394 7.44 4.93 11.23
N PRO A 395 6.93 4.94 12.48
CA PRO A 395 5.59 4.45 12.80
C PRO A 395 4.45 5.13 12.02
N SER A 396 4.65 6.36 11.54
CA SER A 396 3.72 7.07 10.66
C SER A 396 4.50 8.03 9.76
N VAL A 397 4.56 7.72 8.47
CA VAL A 397 5.19 8.58 7.45
C VAL A 397 4.24 9.74 7.15
N PRO A 398 4.65 11.00 7.35
CA PRO A 398 3.79 12.15 7.08
C PRO A 398 3.57 12.31 5.57
N LEU A 399 2.31 12.40 5.16
CA LEU A 399 1.88 12.73 3.79
C LEU A 399 1.48 14.22 3.66
N GLY A 400 1.64 14.99 4.75
CA GLY A 400 1.22 16.38 4.90
C GLY A 400 1.22 16.79 6.38
N VAL A 401 0.66 17.97 6.70
CA VAL A 401 0.64 18.51 8.08
C VAL A 401 -0.24 17.72 9.06
N SER A 402 -1.26 17.02 8.54
CA SER A 402 -2.24 16.29 9.35
C SER A 402 -2.55 14.89 8.81
N THR A 403 -1.72 14.39 7.89
CA THR A 403 -1.94 13.11 7.22
C THR A 403 -0.72 12.22 7.41
N GLY A 404 -0.93 10.94 7.70
CA GLY A 404 0.16 10.00 7.93
C GLY A 404 -0.23 8.57 7.61
N LEU A 405 0.73 7.79 7.13
CA LEU A 405 0.56 6.38 6.80
C LEU A 405 1.63 5.56 7.52
N GLY A 406 1.23 4.53 8.25
CA GLY A 406 2.11 3.54 8.85
C GLY A 406 1.65 2.14 8.48
N PHE A 407 2.57 1.22 8.23
CA PHE A 407 2.25 -0.19 8.13
C PHE A 407 3.42 -1.06 8.56
N ASP A 408 3.12 -2.25 9.05
CA ASP A 408 4.06 -3.34 9.30
C ASP A 408 3.40 -4.65 8.86
N ALA A 409 3.86 -5.19 7.74
CA ALA A 409 3.46 -6.48 7.21
C ALA A 409 4.57 -7.48 7.51
N ARG A 410 4.31 -8.44 8.39
CA ARG A 410 5.32 -9.37 8.91
C ARG A 410 4.90 -10.83 8.84
N ILE A 411 5.87 -11.71 8.87
CA ILE A 411 5.68 -13.15 8.96
C ILE A 411 6.71 -13.74 9.94
N GLY A 412 6.25 -14.62 10.83
CA GLY A 412 7.16 -15.45 11.61
C GLY A 412 7.84 -16.46 10.70
N VAL A 413 9.17 -16.50 10.64
CA VAL A 413 9.92 -17.36 9.69
C VAL A 413 9.68 -18.85 9.96
N LEU A 414 9.58 -19.23 11.24
CA LEU A 414 9.36 -20.62 11.65
C LEU A 414 7.88 -20.98 11.76
N SER A 415 7.04 -20.07 12.28
CA SER A 415 5.61 -20.32 12.44
C SER A 415 4.80 -20.04 11.17
N LEU A 416 5.41 -19.36 10.20
CA LEU A 416 4.79 -18.83 8.98
C LEU A 416 3.44 -18.16 9.25
N THR A 417 3.31 -17.51 10.40
CA THR A 417 2.10 -16.80 10.80
C THR A 417 2.19 -15.37 10.28
N PRO A 418 1.30 -14.95 9.37
CA PRO A 418 1.29 -13.58 8.85
C PRO A 418 0.73 -12.64 9.91
N GLY A 419 1.19 -11.39 9.89
CA GLY A 419 0.65 -10.29 10.65
C GLY A 419 0.65 -9.01 9.83
N LEU A 420 -0.39 -8.19 10.00
CA LEU A 420 -0.50 -6.90 9.33
C LEU A 420 -1.03 -5.85 10.30
N ASP A 421 -0.16 -4.91 10.62
CA ASP A 421 -0.52 -3.66 11.30
C ASP A 421 -0.61 -2.54 10.25
N LEU A 422 -1.70 -1.78 10.24
CA LEU A 422 -1.91 -0.65 9.33
C LEU A 422 -2.43 0.54 10.15
N SER A 423 -1.90 1.74 9.91
CA SER A 423 -2.49 2.98 10.39
C SER A 423 -2.56 4.02 9.28
N LEU A 424 -3.74 4.58 9.06
CA LEU A 424 -3.95 5.72 8.17
C LEU A 424 -4.57 6.84 8.98
N ARG A 425 -3.87 7.98 9.06
CA ARG A 425 -4.32 9.20 9.72
C ARG A 425 -4.67 10.25 8.68
N LEU A 426 -5.87 10.79 8.79
CA LEU A 426 -6.44 11.83 7.93
C LEU A 426 -7.09 12.90 8.82
N GLY A 427 -6.32 13.92 9.17
CA GLY A 427 -6.74 14.92 10.15
C GLY A 427 -6.95 14.26 11.52
N ALA A 428 -8.19 14.30 12.01
CA ALA A 428 -8.57 13.63 13.24
C ALA A 428 -9.10 12.21 13.07
N VAL A 429 -9.34 11.78 11.82
CA VAL A 429 -9.77 10.41 11.51
C VAL A 429 -8.56 9.49 11.47
N THR A 430 -8.62 8.39 12.18
CA THR A 430 -7.62 7.34 12.19
C THR A 430 -8.27 6.01 11.85
N LEU A 431 -7.79 5.36 10.79
CA LEU A 431 -8.11 3.98 10.48
C LEU A 431 -6.95 3.12 10.98
N THR A 432 -7.23 2.11 11.80
CA THR A 432 -6.20 1.22 12.36
C THR A 432 -6.59 -0.23 12.16
N ARG A 433 -5.65 -1.03 11.63
CA ARG A 433 -5.69 -2.49 11.69
C ARG A 433 -4.55 -2.94 12.59
N SER A 434 -4.83 -3.85 13.52
CA SER A 434 -3.81 -4.39 14.40
C SER A 434 -3.97 -5.90 14.61
N GLU A 435 -2.84 -6.59 14.73
CA GLU A 435 -2.74 -7.98 15.19
C GLU A 435 -2.34 -8.05 16.68
N PRO A 436 -2.74 -9.08 17.44
CA PRO A 436 -3.47 -10.28 17.02
C PRO A 436 -4.99 -10.08 16.95
N GLY A 437 -5.62 -10.62 15.91
CA GLY A 437 -7.08 -10.65 15.73
C GLY A 437 -7.61 -9.93 14.48
N GLY A 438 -6.74 -9.33 13.68
CA GLY A 438 -7.07 -8.73 12.38
C GLY A 438 -8.17 -7.66 12.40
N GLN A 439 -8.42 -7.01 13.55
CA GLN A 439 -9.51 -6.06 13.67
C GLN A 439 -9.20 -4.78 12.90
N LEU A 440 -10.07 -4.40 11.98
CA LEU A 440 -10.04 -3.07 11.34
C LEU A 440 -10.95 -2.15 12.13
N THR A 441 -10.43 -1.03 12.62
CA THR A 441 -11.18 -0.05 13.40
C THR A 441 -11.05 1.33 12.78
N VAL A 442 -12.09 2.15 12.92
CA VAL A 442 -12.08 3.57 12.58
C VAL A 442 -12.37 4.38 13.83
N ALA A 443 -11.57 5.41 14.07
CA ALA A 443 -11.76 6.35 15.17
C ALA A 443 -11.64 7.77 14.61
N ALA A 444 -12.37 8.69 15.20
CA ALA A 444 -12.25 10.11 14.87
C ALA A 444 -12.39 10.89 16.17
N SER A 445 -11.34 10.93 17.00
CA SER A 445 -11.45 11.56 18.32
C SER A 445 -11.61 13.07 18.20
N PRO A 446 -12.58 13.70 18.89
CA PRO A 446 -13.53 13.13 19.88
C PRO A 446 -14.93 12.76 19.35
N TRP A 447 -15.16 12.79 18.04
CA TRP A 447 -16.46 12.55 17.38
C TRP A 447 -16.90 11.08 17.27
N LEU A 448 -15.95 10.17 17.11
CA LEU A 448 -16.18 8.73 16.96
C LEU A 448 -15.20 7.97 17.86
N GLU A 449 -15.74 7.27 18.86
CA GLU A 449 -15.00 6.24 19.59
C GLU A 449 -14.62 5.10 18.62
N PRO A 450 -13.50 4.37 18.85
CA PRO A 450 -13.07 3.31 17.95
C PRO A 450 -14.19 2.33 17.61
N LEU A 451 -14.60 2.31 16.35
CA LEU A 451 -15.64 1.44 15.82
C LEU A 451 -15.00 0.33 14.98
N THR A 452 -15.27 -0.93 15.32
CA THR A 452 -14.80 -2.08 14.55
C THR A 452 -15.57 -2.21 13.24
N LEU A 453 -14.84 -2.20 12.13
CA LEU A 453 -15.32 -2.41 10.77
C LEU A 453 -15.18 -3.87 10.33
N LEU A 454 -14.10 -4.54 10.76
CA LEU A 454 -13.87 -5.95 10.48
C LEU A 454 -13.41 -6.69 11.75
N PRO A 455 -13.99 -7.86 12.08
CA PRO A 455 -15.19 -8.44 11.44
C PRO A 455 -16.39 -7.49 11.55
N ALA A 456 -17.26 -7.50 10.54
CA ALA A 456 -18.39 -6.57 10.49
C ALA A 456 -19.28 -6.75 11.72
N PRO A 457 -19.65 -5.66 12.43
CA PRO A 457 -20.52 -5.75 13.58
C PRO A 457 -21.90 -6.28 13.14
N PRO A 458 -22.55 -7.13 13.94
CA PRO A 458 -23.83 -7.73 13.58
C PRO A 458 -24.94 -6.66 13.48
N GLY A 459 -25.90 -6.89 12.58
CA GLY A 459 -27.10 -6.06 12.43
C GLY A 459 -26.84 -4.70 11.76
N ASN A 460 -27.64 -3.71 12.12
CA ASN A 460 -27.61 -2.33 11.62
C ASN A 460 -26.63 -1.42 12.36
N VAL A 461 -25.79 -1.96 13.25
CA VAL A 461 -24.86 -1.18 14.12
C VAL A 461 -23.98 -0.22 13.33
N LEU A 462 -23.48 -0.63 12.16
CA LEU A 462 -22.65 0.21 11.30
C LEU A 462 -23.48 1.40 10.75
N ALA A 463 -24.68 1.11 10.21
CA ALA A 463 -25.59 2.12 9.69
C ALA A 463 -26.09 3.09 10.79
N ASP A 464 -26.39 2.58 11.98
CA ASP A 464 -26.81 3.39 13.13
C ASP A 464 -25.67 4.27 13.65
N SER A 465 -24.44 3.74 13.71
CA SER A 465 -23.25 4.49 14.10
C SER A 465 -22.98 5.63 13.11
N TRP A 466 -23.11 5.39 11.81
CA TRP A 466 -22.99 6.42 10.79
C TRP A 466 -24.14 7.43 10.81
N ASN A 467 -25.39 6.98 10.98
CA ASN A 467 -26.55 7.85 11.12
C ASN A 467 -26.47 8.74 12.36
N ASN A 468 -25.76 8.32 13.41
CA ASN A 468 -25.46 9.14 14.57
C ASN A 468 -24.26 10.08 14.31
N LEU A 469 -23.20 9.61 13.64
CA LEU A 469 -21.98 10.38 13.42
C LEU A 469 -22.13 11.51 12.39
N ILE A 470 -22.80 11.27 11.26
CA ILE A 470 -22.90 12.24 10.16
C ILE A 470 -23.57 13.55 10.64
N PRO A 471 -24.71 13.53 11.36
CA PRO A 471 -25.29 14.72 11.99
C PRO A 471 -24.33 15.46 12.92
N ARG A 472 -23.60 14.70 13.75
CA ARG A 472 -22.68 15.23 14.76
C ARG A 472 -21.44 15.87 14.13
N LEU A 473 -20.92 15.32 13.04
CA LEU A 473 -19.83 15.92 12.26
C LEU A 473 -20.28 17.21 11.57
N LEU A 474 -21.47 17.23 10.95
CA LEU A 474 -22.00 18.40 10.24
C LEU A 474 -22.37 19.56 11.19
N ILE A 475 -23.02 19.26 12.31
CA ILE A 475 -23.45 20.25 13.31
C ILE A 475 -22.27 20.69 14.19
N SER A 476 -21.46 19.75 14.70
CA SER A 476 -20.39 20.14 15.63
C SER A 476 -19.24 20.88 14.97
N SER A 477 -18.90 20.60 13.71
CA SER A 477 -17.89 21.37 12.97
C SER A 477 -18.34 22.83 12.82
N THR A 478 -19.57 23.03 12.35
CA THR A 478 -20.22 24.32 12.19
C THR A 478 -20.21 25.15 13.48
N VAL A 479 -20.74 24.61 14.58
CA VAL A 479 -20.91 25.40 15.80
C VAL A 479 -19.61 25.51 16.61
N SER A 480 -18.69 24.54 16.50
CA SER A 480 -17.34 24.69 17.10
C SER A 480 -16.54 25.78 16.37
N THR A 481 -16.59 25.83 15.04
CA THR A 481 -15.91 26.93 14.32
C THR A 481 -16.55 28.30 14.60
N LEU A 482 -17.86 28.34 14.89
CA LEU A 482 -18.57 29.54 15.33
C LEU A 482 -18.05 30.05 16.69
N LEU A 483 -17.91 29.15 17.67
CA LEU A 483 -17.40 29.46 19.00
C LEU A 483 -15.92 29.88 18.97
N GLU A 484 -15.11 29.25 18.13
CA GLU A 484 -13.69 29.60 17.99
C GLU A 484 -13.51 30.99 17.37
N ALA A 485 -14.38 31.37 16.43
CA ALA A 485 -14.41 32.71 15.85
C ALA A 485 -14.91 33.78 16.83
N LEU A 486 -15.73 33.41 17.83
CA LEU A 486 -16.28 34.34 18.83
C LEU A 486 -15.40 34.49 20.09
N ILE A 487 -14.68 33.44 20.49
CA ILE A 487 -13.98 33.37 21.79
C ILE A 487 -12.44 33.38 21.62
N GLY A 488 -11.93 33.21 20.39
CA GLY A 488 -10.51 33.27 20.06
C GLY A 488 -9.75 31.95 20.27
N PRO A 489 -8.52 31.82 19.73
CA PRO A 489 -7.77 30.55 19.64
C PRO A 489 -7.23 30.02 20.98
N ALA A 490 -7.37 30.80 22.06
CA ALA A 490 -6.90 30.42 23.40
C ALA A 490 -7.74 29.31 24.06
N PHE A 491 -8.97 29.09 23.59
CA PHE A 491 -9.87 28.05 24.10
C PHE A 491 -10.19 27.04 22.99
N ARG A 492 -9.63 25.82 23.10
CA ARG A 492 -10.01 24.69 22.25
C ARG A 492 -11.20 23.97 22.86
N HIS A 493 -12.41 24.24 22.40
CA HIS A 493 -13.58 23.45 22.79
C HIS A 493 -13.64 22.14 21.99
N GLY A 494 -13.99 21.05 22.67
CA GLY A 494 -14.44 19.84 22.00
C GLY A 494 -15.79 20.07 21.28
N PRO A 495 -16.24 19.14 20.43
CA PRO A 495 -17.49 19.27 19.71
C PRO A 495 -18.67 19.45 20.67
N ILE A 496 -19.55 20.40 20.36
CA ILE A 496 -20.73 20.74 21.17
C ILE A 496 -21.65 19.54 21.40
N ASP A 497 -21.69 18.58 20.49
CA ASP A 497 -22.42 17.31 20.70
C ASP A 497 -21.98 16.59 21.99
N ARG A 498 -20.68 16.66 22.34
CA ARG A 498 -20.17 16.09 23.59
C ARG A 498 -20.42 17.01 24.79
N LEU A 499 -20.58 18.33 24.60
CA LEU A 499 -21.09 19.24 25.63
C LEU A 499 -22.56 18.93 25.95
N LEU A 500 -23.36 18.54 24.95
CA LEU A 500 -24.79 18.24 25.11
C LEU A 500 -25.04 16.81 25.58
N GLY A 501 -24.31 15.82 25.05
CA GLY A 501 -24.47 14.40 25.37
C GLY A 501 -23.63 13.92 26.57
N ALA A 502 -22.54 14.61 26.91
CA ALA A 502 -21.69 14.30 28.07
C ALA A 502 -20.94 15.56 28.57
N PRO A 503 -21.66 16.63 29.00
CA PRO A 503 -21.06 17.89 29.45
C PRO A 503 -19.98 17.65 30.51
N GLY A 504 -20.28 16.65 31.35
CA GLY A 504 -19.48 16.11 32.43
C GLY A 504 -18.20 15.36 32.04
N LYS A 505 -17.84 15.24 30.76
CA LYS A 505 -16.52 14.72 30.35
C LYS A 505 -15.76 15.78 29.54
N THR A 506 -16.51 16.51 28.72
CA THR A 506 -16.00 17.56 27.83
C THR A 506 -15.39 18.73 28.60
N LEU A 507 -16.14 19.32 29.55
CA LEU A 507 -15.66 20.50 30.30
C LEU A 507 -14.50 20.18 31.25
N GLY A 508 -14.24 18.89 31.54
CA GLY A 508 -13.18 18.47 32.48
C GLY A 508 -11.96 17.88 31.78
N SER A 509 -11.98 17.83 30.45
CA SER A 509 -10.85 17.37 29.66
C SER A 509 -9.72 18.41 29.71
N SER A 510 -8.48 17.92 29.64
CA SER A 510 -7.26 18.74 29.65
C SER A 510 -7.13 19.70 28.46
N GLY A 511 -7.99 19.57 27.44
CA GLY A 511 -8.10 20.51 26.32
C GLY A 511 -9.12 21.64 26.50
N SER A 512 -10.00 21.56 27.52
CA SER A 512 -11.10 22.51 27.78
C SER A 512 -10.93 23.19 29.15
N LEU A 513 -11.99 23.29 29.97
CA LEU A 513 -12.00 23.94 31.30
C LEU A 513 -11.51 23.03 32.45
N GLY A 514 -10.85 21.92 32.14
CA GLY A 514 -10.45 20.93 33.13
C GLY A 514 -9.00 20.48 33.05
N SER A 515 -8.62 19.65 34.02
CA SER A 515 -7.29 19.10 34.21
C SER A 515 -7.13 17.67 33.68
N GLY A 516 -8.22 17.04 33.23
CA GLY A 516 -8.30 15.61 32.85
C GLY A 516 -8.98 14.73 33.89
N THR A 517 -9.02 15.16 35.16
CA THR A 517 -9.69 14.46 36.28
C THR A 517 -10.84 15.25 36.90
N GLY A 518 -10.97 16.54 36.58
CA GLY A 518 -11.98 17.47 37.12
C GLY A 518 -11.94 18.83 36.41
N LEU A 519 -12.69 19.82 36.94
CA LEU A 519 -12.61 21.21 36.48
C LEU A 519 -11.31 21.87 36.99
N ASP A 520 -10.84 22.88 36.29
CA ASP A 520 -9.64 23.65 36.63
C ASP A 520 -10.05 25.11 36.89
N ALA A 521 -9.82 25.58 38.12
CA ALA A 521 -10.23 26.92 38.54
C ALA A 521 -9.47 28.05 37.82
N ASP A 522 -8.19 27.83 37.48
CA ASP A 522 -7.38 28.83 36.78
C ASP A 522 -7.89 28.99 35.34
N ARG A 523 -8.27 27.88 34.70
CA ARG A 523 -8.90 27.92 33.36
C ARG A 523 -10.29 28.55 33.36
N LEU A 524 -11.07 28.34 34.42
CA LEU A 524 -12.36 29.02 34.60
C LEU A 524 -12.17 30.52 34.78
N ASN A 525 -11.19 30.96 35.57
CA ASN A 525 -10.87 32.39 35.71
C ASN A 525 -10.32 32.99 34.41
N MET A 526 -9.54 32.25 33.62
CA MET A 526 -9.14 32.68 32.28
C MET A 526 -10.36 32.89 31.36
N LEU A 527 -11.35 32.00 31.41
CA LEU A 527 -12.59 32.14 30.62
C LEU A 527 -13.38 33.38 31.07
N LEU A 528 -13.53 33.58 32.39
CA LEU A 528 -14.18 34.76 32.94
C LEU A 528 -13.46 36.05 32.54
N GLY A 529 -12.13 36.03 32.47
CA GLY A 529 -11.32 37.16 31.98
C GLY A 529 -11.53 37.45 30.49
N VAL A 530 -11.69 36.44 29.64
CA VAL A 530 -12.04 36.62 28.22
C VAL A 530 -13.43 37.22 28.07
N ILE A 531 -14.41 36.74 28.84
CA ILE A 531 -15.78 37.30 28.85
C ILE A 531 -15.75 38.75 29.32
N ALA A 532 -14.99 39.07 30.37
CA ALA A 532 -14.81 40.43 30.86
C ALA A 532 -14.22 41.35 29.77
N ALA A 533 -13.22 40.89 29.01
CA ALA A 533 -12.65 41.61 27.89
C ALA A 533 -13.66 41.85 26.75
N ALA A 534 -14.49 40.85 26.42
CA ALA A 534 -15.57 40.99 25.43
C ALA A 534 -16.66 41.98 25.87
N LEU A 535 -16.87 42.14 27.18
CA LEU A 535 -17.76 43.13 27.78
C LEU A 535 -17.10 44.51 28.01
N GLY A 536 -15.87 44.71 27.52
CA GLY A 536 -15.15 46.00 27.63
C GLY A 536 -14.57 46.32 29.01
N GLN A 537 -14.41 45.31 29.88
CA GLN A 537 -13.83 45.48 31.21
C GLN A 537 -12.28 45.53 31.17
N PRO A 538 -11.61 46.18 32.13
CA PRO A 538 -10.14 46.33 32.13
C PRO A 538 -9.41 44.98 32.25
N ALA A 539 -8.34 44.81 31.47
CA ALA A 539 -7.52 43.60 31.47
C ALA A 539 -6.75 43.40 32.79
N GLY A 540 -6.64 42.15 33.26
CA GLY A 540 -5.85 41.78 34.45
C GLY A 540 -6.63 41.60 35.76
N GLN A 541 -7.96 41.61 35.73
CA GLN A 541 -8.77 41.33 36.93
C GLN A 541 -9.06 39.82 37.10
N GLU A 542 -8.97 39.32 38.33
CA GLU A 542 -9.41 37.96 38.67
C GLU A 542 -10.94 37.88 38.71
N GLY A 543 -11.56 37.26 37.70
CA GLY A 543 -13.00 37.02 37.63
C GLY A 543 -13.80 37.98 36.75
N LEU A 544 -15.12 37.83 36.75
CA LEU A 544 -16.06 38.63 35.96
C LEU A 544 -16.83 39.60 36.87
N LEU A 545 -16.71 40.90 36.62
CA LEU A 545 -17.55 41.89 37.31
C LEU A 545 -18.94 41.90 36.68
N LEU A 546 -19.96 41.82 37.52
CA LEU A 546 -21.35 41.92 37.14
C LEU A 546 -21.91 43.27 37.58
N PRO A 547 -23.00 43.75 36.97
CA PRO A 547 -23.69 44.96 37.42
C PRO A 547 -24.06 44.90 38.92
N ALA A 548 -24.24 46.07 39.53
CA ALA A 548 -24.62 46.24 40.94
C ALA A 548 -23.60 45.76 42.00
N GLY A 549 -22.30 45.77 41.68
CA GLY A 549 -21.24 45.49 42.67
C GLY A 549 -21.08 44.00 42.99
N LEU A 550 -21.36 43.13 42.02
CA LEU A 550 -21.22 41.68 42.13
C LEU A 550 -19.98 41.20 41.37
N LYS A 551 -19.34 40.16 41.88
CA LYS A 551 -18.14 39.55 41.31
C LYS A 551 -18.30 38.05 41.23
N LEU A 552 -18.01 37.47 40.07
CA LEU A 552 -17.97 36.03 39.84
C LEU A 552 -16.52 35.57 39.72
N THR A 553 -16.11 34.58 40.51
CA THR A 553 -14.75 34.00 40.52
C THR A 553 -14.79 32.48 40.59
N ALA A 554 -13.72 31.82 40.18
CA ALA A 554 -13.50 30.39 40.40
C ALA A 554 -12.29 30.16 41.32
N GLY A 555 -12.31 29.12 42.15
CA GLY A 555 -11.18 28.78 43.04
C GLY A 555 -11.23 27.33 43.52
N GLY A 556 -10.10 26.83 44.03
CA GLY A 556 -9.99 25.44 44.53
C GLY A 556 -9.59 24.42 43.47
N LYS A 557 -9.36 23.16 43.90
CA LYS A 557 -8.91 22.06 43.02
C LYS A 557 -9.86 20.87 42.99
N ASP A 558 -10.47 20.53 44.13
CA ASP A 558 -11.56 19.55 44.23
C ASP A 558 -12.22 19.64 45.64
N PRO A 559 -13.48 20.12 45.77
CA PRO A 559 -14.31 20.64 44.70
C PRO A 559 -13.82 22.01 44.20
N VAL A 560 -13.97 22.26 42.89
CA VAL A 560 -13.85 23.61 42.32
C VAL A 560 -15.05 24.43 42.78
N THR A 561 -14.80 25.60 43.34
CA THR A 561 -15.82 26.52 43.86
C THR A 561 -15.99 27.68 42.89
N VAL A 562 -17.18 27.82 42.32
CA VAL A 562 -17.59 29.02 41.59
C VAL A 562 -18.32 29.93 42.57
N ARG A 563 -17.77 31.12 42.83
CA ARG A 563 -18.26 32.06 43.83
C ARG A 563 -18.81 33.31 43.18
N LEU A 564 -20.04 33.65 43.52
CA LEU A 564 -20.67 34.95 43.28
C LEU A 564 -20.72 35.71 44.61
N GLU A 565 -20.07 36.86 44.69
CA GLU A 565 -20.01 37.67 45.91
C GLU A 565 -20.19 39.16 45.65
N THR A 566 -20.62 39.90 46.66
CA THR A 566 -20.60 41.37 46.64
C THR A 566 -19.17 41.90 46.80
N THR A 567 -18.75 42.85 45.96
CA THR A 567 -17.42 43.48 46.04
C THR A 567 -17.27 44.39 47.26
N ALA A 568 -18.38 44.90 47.78
CA ALA A 568 -18.52 45.59 49.07
C ALA A 568 -19.97 45.42 49.56
N THR A 569 -20.22 45.53 50.87
CA THR A 569 -21.59 45.49 51.42
C THR A 569 -22.47 46.54 50.75
N ILE A 570 -23.58 46.11 50.17
CA ILE A 570 -24.53 47.00 49.49
C ILE A 570 -25.15 47.90 50.57
N GLY A 571 -24.83 49.20 50.48
CA GLY A 571 -25.29 50.21 51.44
C GLY A 571 -24.78 50.05 52.88
N ASN A 572 -23.65 49.37 53.11
CA ASN A 572 -23.12 49.03 54.46
C ASN A 572 -24.02 48.12 55.31
N VAL A 573 -25.01 47.47 54.70
CA VAL A 573 -26.04 46.69 55.43
C VAL A 573 -26.12 45.26 54.92
N LEU A 574 -25.90 45.01 53.63
CA LEU A 574 -26.13 43.70 53.01
C LEU A 574 -24.88 43.15 52.34
N GLY A 575 -24.41 42.00 52.84
CA GLY A 575 -23.38 41.16 52.20
C GLY A 575 -24.01 39.88 51.65
N PHE A 576 -23.56 39.44 50.47
CA PHE A 576 -24.04 38.22 49.84
C PHE A 576 -22.88 37.44 49.24
N GLN A 577 -22.86 36.14 49.52
CA GLN A 577 -21.94 35.18 48.91
C GLN A 577 -22.72 33.91 48.54
N LEU A 578 -22.56 33.45 47.32
CA LEU A 578 -23.12 32.20 46.82
C LEU A 578 -21.99 31.39 46.17
N ASP A 579 -21.81 30.17 46.64
CA ASP A 579 -20.79 29.24 46.21
C ASP A 579 -21.47 28.03 45.55
N ALA A 580 -21.04 27.67 44.35
CA ALA A 580 -21.33 26.37 43.74
C ALA A 580 -20.07 25.51 43.78
N LYS A 581 -20.05 24.49 44.64
CA LYS A 581 -18.93 23.55 44.77
C LYS A 581 -19.14 22.36 43.85
N ILE A 582 -18.20 22.12 42.94
CA ILE A 582 -18.27 21.08 41.91
C ILE A 582 -17.13 20.09 42.16
N ASP A 583 -17.46 18.88 42.61
CA ASP A 583 -16.47 17.82 42.87
C ASP A 583 -15.94 17.16 41.58
N SER A 584 -14.95 16.28 41.69
CA SER A 584 -14.39 15.51 40.56
C SER A 584 -15.43 14.60 39.87
N LEU A 585 -16.50 14.21 40.56
CA LEU A 585 -17.64 13.47 40.02
C LEU A 585 -18.74 14.39 39.45
N ARG A 586 -18.55 15.71 39.57
CA ARG A 586 -19.41 16.82 39.13
C ARG A 586 -20.75 16.93 39.85
N HIS A 587 -20.82 16.49 41.09
CA HIS A 587 -21.91 16.88 41.96
C HIS A 587 -21.78 18.36 42.29
N VAL A 588 -22.82 19.12 41.96
CA VAL A 588 -22.92 20.54 42.35
C VAL A 588 -23.54 20.61 43.73
N THR A 589 -22.74 21.04 44.69
CA THR A 589 -23.18 21.31 46.06
C THR A 589 -23.33 22.82 46.23
N PRO A 590 -24.56 23.34 46.29
CA PRO A 590 -24.78 24.76 46.57
C PRO A 590 -24.41 25.07 48.03
N ALA A 591 -23.71 26.18 48.21
CA ALA A 591 -23.43 26.78 49.49
C ALA A 591 -23.59 28.30 49.37
N GLY A 592 -23.83 29.01 50.46
CA GLY A 592 -23.90 30.46 50.40
C GLY A 592 -24.31 31.08 51.72
N THR A 593 -24.02 32.35 51.88
CA THR A 593 -24.38 33.14 53.05
C THR A 593 -24.92 34.49 52.62
N LEU A 594 -26.11 34.83 53.08
CA LEU A 594 -26.63 36.20 53.07
C LEU A 594 -26.43 36.76 54.48
N THR A 595 -25.72 37.87 54.59
CA THR A 595 -25.48 38.55 55.86
C THR A 595 -26.11 39.93 55.84
N LEU A 596 -26.97 40.19 56.81
CA LEU A 596 -27.59 41.48 57.05
C LEU A 596 -27.06 42.03 58.37
N ASP A 597 -26.38 43.17 58.32
CA ASP A 597 -25.91 43.89 59.50
C ASP A 597 -26.97 44.93 59.89
N VAL A 598 -27.65 44.69 61.02
CA VAL A 598 -28.75 45.53 61.50
C VAL A 598 -28.26 46.37 62.68
N PRO A 599 -28.07 47.69 62.51
CA PRO A 599 -27.78 48.56 63.65
C PRO A 599 -29.02 48.67 64.54
N LEU A 600 -28.85 48.47 65.85
CA LEU A 600 -29.94 48.56 66.83
C LEU A 600 -29.85 49.88 67.61
N PRO A 601 -30.95 50.63 67.80
CA PRO A 601 -30.95 51.81 68.65
C PRO A 601 -30.88 51.42 70.13
N LEU A 602 -29.89 51.96 70.86
CA LEU A 602 -29.73 51.99 72.32
C LEU A 602 -30.23 50.74 73.08
N GLY A 603 -29.30 49.80 73.32
CA GLY A 603 -29.46 48.62 74.17
C GLY A 603 -28.12 47.92 74.41
N THR A 604 -28.13 46.73 75.04
CA THR A 604 -26.92 45.94 75.36
C THR A 604 -26.18 45.42 74.12
N TRP A 605 -26.84 45.37 72.95
CA TRP A 605 -26.25 45.06 71.65
C TRP A 605 -26.23 46.32 70.78
N GLN A 606 -25.05 46.70 70.27
CA GLN A 606 -24.88 47.86 69.38
C GLN A 606 -25.29 47.57 67.92
N GLY A 607 -25.45 46.28 67.58
CA GLY A 607 -25.88 45.77 66.29
C GLY A 607 -26.03 44.25 66.34
N VAL A 608 -26.74 43.69 65.36
CA VAL A 608 -26.92 42.24 65.20
C VAL A 608 -26.68 41.87 63.75
N LYS A 609 -25.79 40.88 63.56
CA LYS A 609 -25.59 40.21 62.28
C LYS A 609 -26.59 39.07 62.12
N VAL A 610 -27.47 39.19 61.14
CA VAL A 610 -28.38 38.12 60.70
C VAL A 610 -27.73 37.38 59.53
N ALA A 611 -27.41 36.11 59.72
CA ALA A 611 -26.81 35.27 58.68
C ALA A 611 -27.77 34.17 58.26
N PHE A 612 -28.18 34.18 56.99
CA PHE A 612 -28.85 33.07 56.34
C PHE A 612 -27.81 32.23 55.60
N GLY A 613 -27.60 30.98 56.00
CA GLY A 613 -26.65 30.07 55.38
C GLY A 613 -27.35 28.95 54.60
N VAL A 614 -26.92 28.67 53.39
CA VAL A 614 -27.33 27.50 52.60
C VAL A 614 -26.13 26.55 52.51
N SER A 615 -26.35 25.26 52.73
CA SER A 615 -25.31 24.22 52.67
C SER A 615 -25.93 22.88 52.24
N PRO A 616 -25.12 21.85 51.91
CA PRO A 616 -25.62 20.49 51.69
C PRO A 616 -26.37 19.89 52.89
N ALA A 617 -26.12 20.38 54.11
CA ALA A 617 -26.91 19.99 55.28
C ALA A 617 -28.34 20.59 55.24
N GLY A 618 -28.51 21.73 54.54
CA GLY A 618 -29.75 22.48 54.24
C GLY A 618 -29.65 23.98 54.62
N VAL A 619 -30.79 24.65 54.84
CA VAL A 619 -30.88 26.09 55.16
C VAL A 619 -30.75 26.36 56.67
N SER A 620 -29.98 27.37 57.04
CA SER A 620 -29.74 27.84 58.41
C SER A 620 -30.02 29.34 58.53
N LEU A 621 -30.51 29.77 59.69
CA LEU A 621 -30.66 31.17 60.07
C LEU A 621 -30.00 31.35 61.43
N ALA A 622 -29.01 32.23 61.51
CA ALA A 622 -28.22 32.49 62.70
C ALA A 622 -28.20 34.00 63.01
N LEU A 623 -28.25 34.33 64.30
CA LEU A 623 -28.11 35.69 64.81
C LEU A 623 -26.82 35.77 65.64
N THR A 624 -25.96 36.73 65.34
CA THR A 624 -24.75 37.00 66.12
C THR A 624 -24.77 38.46 66.60
N PRO A 625 -24.84 38.72 67.91
CA PRO A 625 -24.72 40.07 68.44
C PRO A 625 -23.31 40.62 68.33
N ASP A 626 -23.16 41.93 68.10
CA ASP A 626 -21.85 42.58 67.89
C ASP A 626 -21.05 42.82 69.19
N THR A 627 -21.39 42.11 70.28
CA THR A 627 -20.78 42.30 71.61
C THR A 627 -19.90 41.10 71.97
N PRO A 628 -18.61 41.27 72.30
CA PRO A 628 -17.70 40.16 72.59
C PRO A 628 -18.19 39.32 73.79
N GLY A 629 -18.31 38.00 73.63
CA GLY A 629 -18.69 37.06 74.70
C GLY A 629 -20.09 36.43 74.56
N PHE A 630 -20.91 36.88 73.61
CA PHE A 630 -22.19 36.24 73.28
C PHE A 630 -22.01 35.24 72.11
N GLY A 631 -22.53 34.01 72.27
CA GLY A 631 -22.50 32.98 71.22
C GLY A 631 -23.57 33.19 70.13
N THR A 632 -23.36 32.60 68.96
CA THR A 632 -24.31 32.61 67.84
C THR A 632 -25.58 31.82 68.17
N LEU A 633 -26.76 32.43 67.93
CA LEU A 633 -28.07 31.81 68.17
C LEU A 633 -28.65 31.28 66.84
N GLN A 634 -28.84 29.97 66.71
CA GLN A 634 -29.38 29.33 65.50
C GLN A 634 -30.90 29.13 65.60
N LEU A 635 -31.66 29.75 64.70
CA LEU A 635 -33.13 29.90 64.79
C LEU A 635 -33.95 28.86 64.00
N LEU A 636 -33.36 28.16 63.02
CA LEU A 636 -34.07 27.19 62.16
C LEU A 636 -33.44 25.78 62.24
N PRO A 637 -34.25 24.71 62.37
CA PRO A 637 -33.83 23.34 62.04
C PRO A 637 -33.80 23.15 60.51
N VAL A 638 -32.95 22.23 60.05
CA VAL A 638 -32.50 22.18 58.66
C VAL A 638 -33.39 21.24 57.81
N PHE A 639 -33.89 21.69 56.64
CA PHE A 639 -34.70 20.90 55.69
C PHE A 639 -34.02 20.76 54.31
N GLY A 640 -34.25 19.65 53.57
CA GLY A 640 -33.66 19.36 52.24
C GLY A 640 -34.68 19.14 51.10
N GLY A 641 -34.28 19.37 49.83
CA GLY A 641 -35.15 19.08 48.65
C GLY A 641 -34.87 19.79 47.30
N LEU A 642 -33.83 20.60 47.13
CA LEU A 642 -33.65 21.47 45.94
C LEU A 642 -33.13 20.77 44.65
N GLY A 643 -32.66 19.51 44.74
CA GLY A 643 -31.96 18.82 43.65
C GLY A 643 -32.85 18.35 42.49
N SER A 644 -34.12 18.05 42.75
CA SER A 644 -35.07 17.54 41.72
C SER A 644 -35.61 18.65 40.81
N PHE A 645 -35.60 19.91 41.26
CA PHE A 645 -36.04 21.07 40.47
C PHE A 645 -35.01 21.47 39.39
N LEU A 646 -33.72 21.29 39.67
CA LEU A 646 -32.64 21.70 38.77
C LEU A 646 -32.43 20.75 37.57
N GLN A 647 -32.77 19.46 37.71
CA GLN A 647 -32.66 18.49 36.59
C GLN A 647 -33.69 18.72 35.47
N ALA A 648 -34.85 19.31 35.77
CA ALA A 648 -35.90 19.58 34.77
C ALA A 648 -35.67 20.89 33.98
N GLY A 649 -34.94 21.86 34.54
CA GLY A 649 -34.72 23.19 33.92
C GLY A 649 -33.64 23.23 32.83
N ALA A 650 -32.71 22.27 32.79
CA ALA A 650 -31.54 22.35 31.90
C ALA A 650 -31.89 22.27 30.39
N ALA A 651 -32.97 21.59 30.01
CA ALA A 651 -33.37 21.44 28.60
C ALA A 651 -34.13 22.66 28.03
N THR A 652 -34.71 23.50 28.87
CA THR A 652 -35.43 24.72 28.47
C THR A 652 -34.55 25.98 28.48
N LEU A 653 -33.41 25.93 29.18
CA LEU A 653 -32.51 27.07 29.32
C LEU A 653 -31.62 27.32 28.09
N LEU A 654 -31.25 26.29 27.32
CA LEU A 654 -30.36 26.46 26.15
C LEU A 654 -30.99 27.33 25.05
N PRO A 655 -32.24 27.09 24.60
CA PRO A 655 -32.88 27.97 23.61
C PRO A 655 -33.01 29.42 24.08
N GLN A 656 -33.25 29.64 25.38
CA GLN A 656 -33.34 30.99 25.98
C GLN A 656 -31.96 31.66 26.06
N ALA A 657 -30.90 30.91 26.35
CA ALA A 657 -29.53 31.42 26.37
C ALA A 657 -29.04 31.80 24.95
N LEU A 658 -29.45 31.03 23.93
CA LEU A 658 -29.17 31.35 22.53
C LEU A 658 -29.90 32.63 22.09
N ASP A 659 -31.14 32.83 22.52
CA ASP A 659 -31.86 34.09 22.27
C ASP A 659 -31.16 35.29 22.93
N ALA A 660 -30.73 35.15 24.18
CA ALA A 660 -29.97 36.20 24.87
C ALA A 660 -28.60 36.49 24.20
N LEU A 661 -27.95 35.47 23.64
CA LEU A 661 -26.72 35.62 22.86
C LEU A 661 -26.98 36.39 21.55
N LEU A 662 -28.05 36.05 20.83
CA LEU A 662 -28.45 36.77 19.62
C LEU A 662 -28.77 38.24 19.92
N ASP A 663 -29.39 38.53 21.07
CA ASP A 663 -29.62 39.91 21.53
C ASP A 663 -28.30 40.64 21.85
N ALA A 664 -27.36 39.96 22.49
CA ALA A 664 -26.04 40.54 22.82
C ALA A 664 -25.18 40.82 21.58
N LEU A 665 -25.36 40.07 20.48
CA LEU A 665 -24.65 40.26 19.22
C LEU A 665 -25.16 41.46 18.39
N GLY A 666 -26.36 41.96 18.70
CA GLY A 666 -26.97 43.10 18.02
C GLY A 666 -27.48 42.80 16.60
N MET A 667 -28.38 43.67 16.11
CA MET A 667 -28.95 43.58 14.75
C MET A 667 -28.41 44.73 13.86
N PRO A 668 -28.04 44.46 12.60
CA PRO A 668 -28.05 43.17 11.90
C PRO A 668 -26.99 42.20 12.43
N LEU A 669 -27.30 40.91 12.42
CA LEU A 669 -26.38 39.88 12.90
C LEU A 669 -25.07 39.89 12.11
N PRO A 670 -23.92 39.63 12.76
CA PRO A 670 -22.66 39.38 12.06
C PRO A 670 -22.80 38.28 11.00
N PRO A 671 -22.07 38.34 9.88
CA PRO A 671 -22.26 37.42 8.74
C PRO A 671 -22.25 35.93 9.11
N LEU A 672 -21.38 35.55 10.05
CA LEU A 672 -21.28 34.18 10.54
C LEU A 672 -22.52 33.77 11.36
N ALA A 673 -22.97 34.65 12.26
CA ALA A 673 -24.19 34.43 13.04
C ALA A 673 -25.42 34.34 12.13
N GLN A 674 -25.49 35.18 11.08
CA GLN A 674 -26.56 35.16 10.08
C GLN A 674 -26.59 33.82 9.31
N LEU A 675 -25.44 33.31 8.86
CA LEU A 675 -25.36 32.03 8.16
C LEU A 675 -25.75 30.86 9.10
N ALA A 676 -25.40 30.94 10.38
CA ALA A 676 -25.75 29.93 11.37
C ALA A 676 -27.25 29.89 11.67
N VAL A 677 -27.90 31.04 11.85
CA VAL A 677 -29.37 31.08 12.02
C VAL A 677 -30.11 30.68 10.76
N ASN A 678 -29.56 30.93 9.57
CA ASN A 678 -30.12 30.43 8.32
C ASN A 678 -30.09 28.89 8.25
N ALA A 679 -28.99 28.26 8.69
CA ALA A 679 -28.89 26.80 8.79
C ALA A 679 -29.83 26.22 9.85
N ALA A 680 -29.93 26.86 11.02
CA ALA A 680 -30.87 26.48 12.07
C ALA A 680 -32.34 26.60 11.63
N GLY A 681 -32.67 27.60 10.80
CA GLY A 681 -33.98 27.76 10.20
C GLY A 681 -34.37 26.61 9.26
N GLN A 682 -33.41 25.99 8.56
CA GLN A 682 -33.70 24.81 7.73
C GLN A 682 -34.08 23.57 8.55
N LEU A 683 -33.73 23.56 9.84
CA LEU A 683 -34.07 22.49 10.79
C LEU A 683 -35.26 22.85 11.69
N ALA A 684 -35.93 23.97 11.45
CA ALA A 684 -36.99 24.50 12.32
C ALA A 684 -36.53 24.68 13.79
N LEU A 685 -35.28 25.06 13.99
CA LEU A 685 -34.71 25.35 15.33
C LEU A 685 -34.70 26.86 15.65
N TYR A 686 -34.97 27.68 14.65
CA TYR A 686 -34.97 29.12 14.71
C TYR A 686 -35.90 29.68 13.62
N ASP A 687 -36.68 30.70 13.97
CA ASP A 687 -37.31 31.57 12.99
C ASP A 687 -37.23 33.04 13.45
N PRO A 688 -37.34 34.02 12.55
CA PRO A 688 -37.21 35.43 12.91
C PRO A 688 -38.28 35.96 13.89
N GLN A 689 -39.44 35.32 13.99
CA GLN A 689 -40.56 35.73 14.85
C GLN A 689 -40.51 35.06 16.23
N GLY A 690 -40.28 33.74 16.28
CA GLY A 690 -40.25 32.93 17.51
C GLY A 690 -38.87 32.73 18.12
N ARG A 691 -37.80 33.10 17.38
CA ARG A 691 -36.40 32.89 17.75
C ARG A 691 -36.12 31.43 18.14
N CYS A 692 -35.11 31.11 18.96
CA CYS A 692 -34.83 29.73 19.36
C CYS A 692 -35.79 29.21 20.43
N SER A 693 -36.23 30.07 21.35
CA SER A 693 -37.09 29.67 22.48
C SER A 693 -38.46 29.09 22.08
N ALA A 694 -39.05 29.52 20.95
CA ALA A 694 -40.30 28.96 20.44
C ALA A 694 -40.16 27.51 19.90
N HIS A 695 -38.94 27.05 19.62
CA HIS A 695 -38.66 25.73 19.04
C HIS A 695 -38.10 24.73 20.05
N SER A 696 -38.36 24.90 21.35
CA SER A 696 -37.79 24.05 22.41
C SER A 696 -38.08 22.55 22.22
N ALA A 697 -39.22 22.20 21.62
CA ALA A 697 -39.55 20.82 21.27
C ALA A 697 -38.62 20.25 20.18
N GLU A 698 -38.23 21.05 19.19
CA GLU A 698 -37.37 20.60 18.09
C GLU A 698 -35.91 20.53 18.54
N TRP A 699 -35.51 21.41 19.46
CA TRP A 699 -34.26 21.28 20.20
C TRP A 699 -34.19 19.98 21.03
N GLN A 700 -35.29 19.51 21.60
CA GLN A 700 -35.35 18.21 22.28
C GLN A 700 -35.25 17.04 21.29
N LYS A 701 -35.82 17.17 20.08
CA LYS A 701 -35.71 16.14 19.04
C LYS A 701 -34.29 15.96 18.52
N LEU A 702 -33.44 16.99 18.53
CA LEU A 702 -32.01 16.86 18.20
C LEU A 702 -31.28 15.87 19.10
N LEU A 703 -31.75 15.66 20.33
CA LEU A 703 -31.17 14.72 21.29
C LEU A 703 -31.57 13.26 21.00
N GLN A 704 -32.50 13.04 20.08
CA GLN A 704 -32.98 11.71 19.69
C GLN A 704 -32.13 11.16 18.53
N SER A 705 -31.76 9.88 18.61
CA SER A 705 -30.99 9.20 17.56
C SER A 705 -31.76 9.16 16.24
N GLY A 706 -31.10 9.50 15.12
CA GLY A 706 -31.67 9.38 13.78
C GLY A 706 -32.53 10.56 13.29
N TYR A 707 -32.67 11.65 14.05
CA TYR A 707 -33.49 12.82 13.69
C TYR A 707 -33.23 13.34 12.26
N LEU A 708 -31.96 13.60 11.89
CA LEU A 708 -31.64 14.12 10.55
C LEU A 708 -31.92 13.10 9.43
N ALA A 709 -31.79 11.80 9.70
CA ALA A 709 -32.09 10.77 8.72
C ALA A 709 -33.61 10.66 8.46
N GLY A 710 -34.44 10.98 9.46
CA GLY A 710 -35.89 11.04 9.38
C GLY A 710 -36.45 12.30 8.71
N LEU A 711 -35.62 13.31 8.42
CA LEU A 711 -36.06 14.54 7.75
C LEU A 711 -36.42 14.27 6.27
N ALA A 712 -37.38 15.03 5.76
CA ALA A 712 -37.72 15.01 4.34
C ALA A 712 -36.48 15.35 3.47
N PRO A 713 -36.31 14.72 2.29
CA PRO A 713 -35.15 14.94 1.43
C PRO A 713 -34.89 16.42 1.08
N ALA A 714 -35.96 17.21 0.93
CA ALA A 714 -35.87 18.65 0.64
C ALA A 714 -35.27 19.45 1.82
N SER A 715 -35.71 19.17 3.05
CA SER A 715 -35.18 19.82 4.27
C SER A 715 -33.71 19.44 4.51
N ARG A 716 -33.35 18.18 4.23
CA ARG A 716 -31.94 17.73 4.25
C ARG A 716 -31.09 18.47 3.22
N ALA A 717 -31.58 18.57 1.98
CA ALA A 717 -30.86 19.28 0.92
C ALA A 717 -30.64 20.76 1.27
N ALA A 718 -31.67 21.43 1.80
CA ALA A 718 -31.56 22.82 2.20
C ALA A 718 -30.57 23.01 3.36
N PHE A 719 -30.58 22.12 4.35
CA PHE A 719 -29.61 22.13 5.44
C PHE A 719 -28.16 21.91 4.95
N ILE A 720 -27.90 20.90 4.12
CA ILE A 720 -26.55 20.62 3.61
C ILE A 720 -26.02 21.79 2.75
N ASN A 721 -26.88 22.41 1.93
CA ASN A 721 -26.52 23.60 1.18
C ASN A 721 -26.19 24.80 2.11
N ALA A 722 -26.96 24.98 3.19
CA ALA A 722 -26.67 26.01 4.18
C ALA A 722 -25.35 25.76 4.92
N VAL A 723 -25.02 24.49 5.23
CA VAL A 723 -23.73 24.12 5.82
C VAL A 723 -22.58 24.35 4.84
N ALA A 724 -22.72 23.99 3.56
CA ALA A 724 -21.72 24.27 2.54
C ALA A 724 -21.47 25.78 2.37
N ALA A 725 -22.51 26.61 2.51
CA ALA A 725 -22.41 28.07 2.42
C ALA A 725 -21.54 28.67 3.53
N LEU A 726 -21.45 28.04 4.71
CA LEU A 726 -20.55 28.51 5.78
C LEU A 726 -19.08 28.51 5.34
N PHE A 727 -18.66 27.58 4.49
CA PHE A 727 -17.27 27.47 4.05
C PHE A 727 -17.00 28.09 2.68
N SER A 728 -18.05 28.30 1.87
CA SER A 728 -17.93 28.78 0.49
C SER A 728 -18.36 30.23 0.28
N ASN A 729 -19.22 30.79 1.15
CA ASN A 729 -19.72 32.15 1.00
C ASN A 729 -18.59 33.18 1.23
N PRO A 730 -18.37 34.15 0.30
CA PRO A 730 -17.38 35.22 0.45
C PRO A 730 -17.48 36.05 1.73
N ALA A 731 -18.68 36.20 2.30
CA ALA A 731 -18.92 36.94 3.53
C ALA A 731 -18.66 36.11 4.81
N SER A 732 -18.40 34.81 4.68
CA SER A 732 -18.12 33.96 5.84
C SER A 732 -16.66 34.09 6.28
N PRO A 733 -16.38 34.31 7.57
CA PRO A 733 -15.02 34.28 8.10
C PRO A 733 -14.39 32.88 8.09
N LEU A 734 -15.17 31.83 7.81
CA LEU A 734 -14.68 30.45 7.67
C LEU A 734 -14.20 30.13 6.25
N LYS A 735 -14.38 31.05 5.29
CA LYS A 735 -13.89 30.85 3.94
C LYS A 735 -12.36 30.82 3.93
N GLY A 736 -11.80 29.68 3.54
CA GLY A 736 -10.36 29.47 3.45
C GLY A 736 -9.67 29.09 4.77
N THR A 737 -10.41 28.88 5.86
CA THR A 737 -9.84 28.38 7.12
C THR A 737 -9.50 26.89 7.06
N VAL A 738 -10.25 26.13 6.24
CA VAL A 738 -9.95 24.73 5.93
C VAL A 738 -9.25 24.67 4.56
N PRO A 739 -8.10 23.99 4.43
CA PRO A 739 -7.44 23.79 3.14
C PRO A 739 -8.38 23.10 2.14
N GLY A 740 -8.45 23.64 0.92
CA GLY A 740 -9.29 23.08 -0.15
C GLY A 740 -10.68 23.72 -0.24
N GLN A 741 -11.66 22.93 -0.66
CA GLN A 741 -13.04 23.37 -0.87
C GLN A 741 -14.03 22.43 -0.19
N VAL A 742 -15.10 23.00 0.36
CA VAL A 742 -16.25 22.26 0.87
C VAL A 742 -17.43 22.57 -0.03
N LYS A 743 -18.06 21.54 -0.60
CA LYS A 743 -19.18 21.67 -1.53
C LYS A 743 -20.29 20.68 -1.20
N ALA A 744 -21.52 21.10 -1.38
CA ALA A 744 -22.64 20.18 -1.47
C ALA A 744 -22.63 19.50 -2.85
N ASP A 745 -22.99 18.22 -2.89
CA ASP A 745 -23.29 17.51 -4.13
C ASP A 745 -24.49 18.16 -4.86
N PRO A 746 -24.65 18.05 -6.20
CA PRO A 746 -25.76 18.70 -6.92
C PRO A 746 -27.15 18.30 -6.41
N SER A 747 -27.29 17.11 -5.82
CA SER A 747 -28.54 16.65 -5.19
C SER A 747 -28.82 17.28 -3.81
N GLY A 748 -27.83 17.99 -3.25
CA GLY A 748 -27.83 18.54 -1.90
C GLY A 748 -27.80 17.48 -0.80
N GLN A 749 -27.64 16.19 -1.12
CA GLN A 749 -27.77 15.12 -0.12
C GLN A 749 -26.45 14.74 0.56
N SER A 750 -25.31 15.23 0.05
CA SER A 750 -24.01 14.99 0.67
C SER A 750 -23.11 16.22 0.61
N LEU A 751 -22.20 16.30 1.57
CA LEU A 751 -21.15 17.30 1.66
C LEU A 751 -19.83 16.63 1.32
N THR A 752 -19.08 17.22 0.39
CA THR A 752 -17.74 16.79 0.02
C THR A 752 -16.74 17.88 0.37
N TRP A 753 -15.79 17.55 1.24
CA TRP A 753 -14.55 18.29 1.36
C TRP A 753 -13.55 17.71 0.37
N SER A 754 -12.85 18.56 -0.37
CA SER A 754 -11.73 18.15 -1.21
C SER A 754 -10.55 19.11 -1.10
N CYS A 755 -9.35 18.55 -1.09
CA CYS A 755 -8.11 19.29 -1.03
C CYS A 755 -7.17 18.79 -2.13
N ASN A 756 -6.78 19.68 -3.03
CA ASN A 756 -5.76 19.39 -4.02
C ASN A 756 -4.38 19.67 -3.42
N SER A 757 -3.43 18.80 -3.71
CA SER A 757 -2.02 18.95 -3.40
C SER A 757 -1.18 18.74 -4.67
N THR A 758 0.11 19.03 -4.62
CA THR A 758 1.06 18.70 -5.70
C THR A 758 1.14 17.19 -5.95
N GLN A 759 0.84 16.40 -4.93
CA GLN A 759 0.89 14.94 -4.97
C GLN A 759 -0.47 14.30 -5.27
N GLY A 760 -1.55 15.05 -5.56
CA GLY A 760 -2.88 14.48 -5.84
C GLY A 760 -4.01 15.12 -5.04
N THR A 761 -5.21 14.57 -5.15
CA THR A 761 -6.43 15.10 -4.52
C THR A 761 -6.91 14.19 -3.40
N LEU A 762 -7.20 14.75 -2.24
CA LEU A 762 -7.92 14.07 -1.16
C LEU A 762 -9.37 14.55 -1.13
N ALA A 763 -10.30 13.65 -0.85
CA ALA A 763 -11.70 14.00 -0.64
C ALA A 763 -12.33 13.19 0.50
N LEU A 764 -13.27 13.81 1.19
CA LEU A 764 -14.13 13.20 2.20
C LEU A 764 -15.57 13.58 1.87
N THR A 765 -16.40 12.58 1.58
CA THR A 765 -17.83 12.76 1.32
C THR A 765 -18.63 12.17 2.48
N ALA A 766 -19.55 12.94 3.02
CA ALA A 766 -20.49 12.50 4.06
C ALA A 766 -21.92 12.95 3.70
N GLY A 767 -22.90 12.07 3.82
CA GLY A 767 -24.29 12.42 3.50
C GLY A 767 -25.23 11.23 3.40
N TRP A 768 -26.30 11.41 2.61
CA TRP A 768 -27.38 10.43 2.45
C TRP A 768 -27.78 10.25 0.97
N THR A 769 -27.10 9.37 0.24
CA THR A 769 -27.41 9.11 -1.18
C THR A 769 -27.21 7.64 -1.54
N PRO A 770 -28.26 6.85 -1.82
CA PRO A 770 -29.65 6.86 -1.34
C PRO A 770 -29.84 6.37 0.12
N GLY A 771 -28.75 6.09 0.83
CA GLY A 771 -28.70 5.83 2.27
C GLY A 771 -27.47 6.50 2.90
N PRO A 772 -27.15 6.26 4.18
CA PRO A 772 -25.98 6.90 4.82
C PRO A 772 -24.70 6.56 4.07
N THR A 773 -23.95 7.61 3.74
CA THR A 773 -22.70 7.54 2.99
C THR A 773 -21.60 8.27 3.75
N LEU A 774 -20.48 7.59 3.94
CA LEU A 774 -19.22 8.16 4.37
C LEU A 774 -18.14 7.56 3.49
N LEU A 775 -17.47 8.38 2.68
CA LEU A 775 -16.47 7.92 1.73
C LEU A 775 -15.22 8.79 1.85
N VAL A 776 -14.09 8.14 2.13
CA VAL A 776 -12.77 8.74 2.05
C VAL A 776 -12.19 8.39 0.70
N GLN A 777 -11.63 9.37 0.00
CA GLN A 777 -11.02 9.17 -1.31
C GLN A 777 -9.67 9.88 -1.39
N ALA A 778 -8.77 9.26 -2.13
CA ALA A 778 -7.56 9.84 -2.61
C ALA A 778 -7.43 9.52 -4.10
N THR A 779 -7.20 10.53 -4.92
CA THR A 779 -7.15 10.41 -6.38
C THR A 779 -5.81 10.94 -6.88
N ASN A 780 -5.19 10.17 -7.75
CA ASN A 780 -3.93 10.48 -8.40
C ASN A 780 -2.83 10.80 -7.38
N LEU A 781 -2.77 10.03 -6.29
CA LEU A 781 -1.70 10.16 -5.31
C LEU A 781 -0.38 9.77 -5.97
N LYS A 782 0.47 10.75 -6.20
CA LYS A 782 1.84 10.58 -6.66
C LYS A 782 2.74 10.38 -5.44
N PHE A 783 3.66 9.44 -5.57
CA PHE A 783 4.72 9.26 -4.59
C PHE A 783 5.97 9.96 -5.14
N GLN A 784 6.17 11.22 -4.74
CA GLN A 784 7.24 12.08 -5.26
C GLN A 784 7.12 12.30 -6.79
N GLU A 785 8.21 12.61 -7.48
CA GLU A 785 8.27 12.67 -8.96
C GLU A 785 8.23 11.28 -9.64
N GLY A 786 8.02 10.21 -8.87
CA GLY A 786 8.13 8.82 -9.30
C GLY A 786 7.09 8.35 -10.33
N PRO A 787 7.22 7.09 -10.80
CA PRO A 787 6.34 6.49 -11.80
C PRO A 787 5.02 5.97 -11.24
N LEU A 788 4.87 5.91 -9.91
CA LEU A 788 3.70 5.31 -9.26
C LEU A 788 2.60 6.35 -9.02
N THR A 789 1.36 5.96 -9.35
CA THR A 789 0.14 6.67 -8.98
C THR A 789 -0.80 5.74 -8.20
N LEU A 790 -1.49 6.29 -7.22
CA LEU A 790 -2.42 5.53 -6.38
C LEU A 790 -3.77 6.25 -6.28
N ASP A 791 -4.83 5.51 -6.57
CA ASP A 791 -6.18 5.87 -6.20
C ASP A 791 -6.64 4.98 -5.05
N LEU A 792 -7.28 5.58 -4.06
CA LEU A 792 -7.89 4.90 -2.92
C LEU A 792 -9.28 5.47 -2.73
N ALA A 793 -10.25 4.59 -2.49
CA ALA A 793 -11.55 4.97 -1.97
C ALA A 793 -11.96 3.95 -0.93
N ALA A 794 -12.38 4.37 0.26
CA ALA A 794 -12.84 3.47 1.30
C ALA A 794 -13.96 4.13 2.09
N GLY A 795 -15.01 3.37 2.37
CA GLY A 795 -16.16 3.91 3.08
C GLY A 795 -17.36 2.99 3.06
N SER A 796 -18.53 3.59 3.26
CA SER A 796 -19.80 2.94 3.05
C SER A 796 -20.71 3.82 2.22
N ALA A 797 -21.48 3.21 1.32
CA ALA A 797 -22.58 3.85 0.63
C ALA A 797 -23.82 2.98 0.77
N SER A 798 -24.96 3.59 1.08
CA SER A 798 -26.23 2.88 1.30
C SER A 798 -26.14 1.75 2.34
N GLY A 799 -25.32 1.93 3.38
CA GLY A 799 -25.11 0.91 4.42
C GLY A 799 -24.27 -0.30 4.01
N THR A 800 -23.71 -0.31 2.79
CA THR A 800 -22.78 -1.34 2.33
C THR A 800 -21.36 -0.82 2.32
N LEU A 801 -20.40 -1.66 2.72
CA LEU A 801 -18.99 -1.31 2.68
C LEU A 801 -18.48 -1.30 1.24
N GLN A 802 -17.76 -0.23 0.88
CA GLN A 802 -17.15 -0.06 -0.43
C GLN A 802 -15.67 0.28 -0.27
N CYS A 803 -14.83 -0.38 -1.05
CA CYS A 803 -13.40 -0.13 -1.09
C CYS A 803 -12.89 -0.26 -2.51
N THR A 804 -12.06 0.65 -2.98
CA THR A 804 -11.39 0.58 -4.27
C THR A 804 -9.95 1.02 -4.09
N THR A 805 -9.03 0.29 -4.69
CA THR A 805 -7.64 0.70 -4.86
C THR A 805 -7.23 0.54 -6.30
N ARG A 806 -6.53 1.53 -6.84
CA ARG A 806 -5.89 1.43 -8.15
C ARG A 806 -4.45 1.87 -8.07
N LEU A 807 -3.57 1.08 -8.64
CA LEU A 807 -2.14 1.36 -8.72
C LEU A 807 -1.76 1.50 -10.19
N GLY A 808 -1.32 2.68 -10.59
CA GLY A 808 -0.78 2.95 -11.93
C GLY A 808 0.74 3.01 -11.89
N LEU A 809 1.37 2.54 -12.97
CA LEU A 809 2.83 2.59 -13.16
C LEU A 809 3.16 3.22 -14.51
N ALA A 810 3.62 4.46 -14.52
CA ALA A 810 4.06 5.15 -15.73
C ALA A 810 5.41 4.61 -16.19
N LEU A 811 5.40 3.60 -17.08
CA LEU A 811 6.62 2.90 -17.50
C LEU A 811 7.60 3.83 -18.20
N GLN A 812 7.13 4.84 -18.94
CA GLN A 812 7.97 5.82 -19.66
C GLN A 812 8.99 6.54 -18.76
N LYS A 813 8.73 6.59 -17.45
CA LYS A 813 9.62 7.21 -16.46
C LYS A 813 10.71 6.26 -15.96
N ILE A 814 10.65 4.98 -16.33
CA ILE A 814 11.53 3.90 -15.88
C ILE A 814 12.29 3.32 -17.08
N VAL A 815 11.56 3.02 -18.16
CA VAL A 815 12.01 2.41 -19.40
C VAL A 815 11.31 3.13 -20.56
N PRO A 816 11.83 3.08 -21.80
CA PRO A 816 11.25 3.79 -22.94
C PRO A 816 9.95 3.15 -23.48
N ILE A 817 9.07 2.70 -22.58
CA ILE A 817 7.78 2.08 -22.90
C ILE A 817 6.67 3.12 -22.66
N PRO A 818 5.95 3.58 -23.69
CA PRO A 818 4.91 4.60 -23.58
C PRO A 818 3.57 4.04 -23.08
N ALA A 819 3.60 3.29 -21.97
CA ALA A 819 2.41 2.69 -21.36
C ALA A 819 2.32 2.99 -19.87
N THR A 820 1.09 3.07 -19.36
CA THR A 820 0.82 3.23 -17.92
C THR A 820 -0.08 2.09 -17.44
N PRO A 821 0.44 0.85 -17.32
CA PRO A 821 -0.35 -0.26 -16.81
C PRO A 821 -0.96 0.08 -15.45
N GLN A 822 -2.21 -0.38 -15.26
CA GLN A 822 -2.95 -0.17 -14.02
C GLN A 822 -3.42 -1.49 -13.44
N PHE A 823 -3.26 -1.65 -12.13
CA PHE A 823 -3.90 -2.69 -11.33
C PHE A 823 -5.08 -2.07 -10.58
N SER A 824 -6.24 -2.74 -10.57
CA SER A 824 -7.44 -2.28 -9.87
C SER A 824 -7.99 -3.42 -9.01
N ALA A 825 -8.30 -3.13 -7.76
CA ALA A 825 -9.05 -4.02 -6.87
C ALA A 825 -10.20 -3.26 -6.22
N SER A 826 -11.41 -3.82 -6.23
CA SER A 826 -12.59 -3.18 -5.65
C SER A 826 -13.52 -4.17 -4.95
N LEU A 827 -14.14 -3.72 -3.87
CA LEU A 827 -15.22 -4.36 -3.13
C LEU A 827 -16.44 -3.42 -3.19
N ASN A 828 -17.54 -3.87 -3.76
CA ASN A 828 -18.69 -3.01 -4.10
C ASN A 828 -20.03 -3.56 -3.60
N GLY A 829 -20.11 -4.06 -2.36
CA GLY A 829 -21.34 -4.61 -1.77
C GLY A 829 -21.91 -5.88 -2.43
N ALA A 830 -21.59 -6.14 -3.71
CA ALA A 830 -22.01 -7.29 -4.50
C ALA A 830 -20.90 -8.35 -4.66
N GLY A 831 -19.62 -7.94 -4.66
CA GLY A 831 -18.49 -8.86 -4.78
C GLY A 831 -17.13 -8.16 -4.72
N PHE A 832 -16.08 -8.96 -4.91
CA PHE A 832 -14.70 -8.50 -5.01
C PHE A 832 -14.19 -8.67 -6.44
N ASP A 833 -13.82 -7.56 -7.07
CA ASP A 833 -13.38 -7.48 -8.46
C ASP A 833 -11.90 -7.10 -8.50
N VAL A 834 -11.14 -7.75 -9.37
CA VAL A 834 -9.71 -7.47 -9.59
C VAL A 834 -9.39 -7.55 -11.07
N HIS A 835 -8.76 -6.49 -11.57
CA HIS A 835 -8.39 -6.33 -12.97
C HIS A 835 -6.96 -5.83 -13.10
N LEU A 836 -6.32 -6.24 -14.19
CA LEU A 836 -5.08 -5.65 -14.69
C LEU A 836 -5.37 -5.06 -16.07
N TYR A 837 -4.98 -3.81 -16.27
CA TYR A 837 -5.12 -3.05 -17.52
C TYR A 837 -3.72 -2.76 -18.06
N PRO A 838 -3.12 -3.62 -18.91
CA PRO A 838 -1.72 -3.46 -19.35
C PRO A 838 -1.47 -2.19 -20.17
N LEU A 839 -2.51 -1.63 -20.80
CA LEU A 839 -2.43 -0.39 -21.57
C LEU A 839 -2.85 0.86 -20.76
N GLY A 840 -3.47 0.68 -19.58
CA GLY A 840 -3.82 1.76 -18.66
C GLY A 840 -5.23 2.32 -18.75
N ASP A 841 -6.00 1.96 -19.79
CA ASP A 841 -7.38 2.43 -19.99
C ASP A 841 -8.38 1.64 -19.12
N ALA A 842 -8.42 1.91 -17.82
CA ALA A 842 -9.32 1.20 -16.91
C ALA A 842 -10.81 1.45 -17.22
N GLY A 843 -11.60 0.38 -17.25
CA GLY A 843 -13.06 0.44 -17.39
C GLY A 843 -13.62 -0.17 -18.68
N PRO A 844 -14.90 0.09 -19.03
CA PRO A 844 -15.59 -0.56 -20.14
C PRO A 844 -14.98 -0.29 -21.53
N ALA A 845 -14.16 0.76 -21.63
CA ALA A 845 -13.48 1.16 -22.86
C ALA A 845 -12.04 0.61 -22.95
N SER A 846 -11.64 -0.30 -22.05
CA SER A 846 -10.28 -0.86 -22.05
C SER A 846 -9.94 -1.55 -23.38
N ALA A 847 -8.82 -1.13 -23.98
CA ALA A 847 -8.26 -1.80 -25.14
C ALA A 847 -7.67 -3.18 -24.79
N PHE A 848 -7.26 -3.41 -23.54
CA PHE A 848 -6.75 -4.68 -23.07
C PHE A 848 -7.04 -4.85 -21.56
N ASP A 849 -7.94 -5.78 -21.24
CA ASP A 849 -8.35 -6.11 -19.87
C ASP A 849 -8.00 -7.55 -19.55
N VAL A 850 -7.27 -7.75 -18.46
CA VAL A 850 -7.06 -9.03 -17.83
C VAL A 850 -7.88 -9.02 -16.53
N ALA A 851 -9.12 -9.49 -16.64
CA ALA A 851 -9.97 -9.71 -15.48
C ALA A 851 -9.41 -10.92 -14.72
N LEU A 852 -9.07 -10.72 -13.45
CA LEU A 852 -8.61 -11.78 -12.57
C LEU A 852 -9.76 -12.33 -11.74
N LEU A 853 -10.73 -11.49 -11.38
CA LEU A 853 -11.91 -11.83 -10.59
C LEU A 853 -13.15 -11.13 -11.12
N PRO A 854 -14.36 -11.69 -10.92
CA PRO A 854 -14.63 -12.99 -10.27
C PRO A 854 -14.31 -14.20 -11.16
N ALA A 855 -14.12 -13.97 -12.47
CA ALA A 855 -13.71 -15.00 -13.42
C ALA A 855 -12.46 -14.53 -14.17
N ALA A 856 -11.43 -15.38 -14.18
CA ALA A 856 -10.23 -15.11 -14.95
C ALA A 856 -10.57 -15.07 -16.44
N LYS A 857 -10.37 -13.92 -17.07
CA LYS A 857 -10.66 -13.72 -18.49
C LYS A 857 -9.69 -12.69 -19.06
N VAL A 858 -9.22 -12.98 -20.26
CA VAL A 858 -8.47 -12.02 -21.06
C VAL A 858 -9.38 -11.49 -22.16
N THR A 859 -9.47 -10.17 -22.27
CA THR A 859 -10.32 -9.49 -23.23
C THR A 859 -9.54 -8.39 -23.93
N PHE A 860 -9.59 -8.40 -25.25
CA PHE A 860 -9.08 -7.32 -26.08
C PHE A 860 -10.24 -6.49 -26.62
N GLY A 861 -10.14 -5.17 -26.46
CA GLY A 861 -10.96 -4.21 -27.17
C GLY A 861 -10.52 -4.07 -28.63
N ALA A 862 -11.26 -3.28 -29.41
CA ALA A 862 -10.91 -3.01 -30.81
C ALA A 862 -9.51 -2.38 -30.92
N GLY A 863 -8.63 -2.97 -31.75
CA GLY A 863 -7.24 -2.50 -31.91
C GLY A 863 -6.28 -2.84 -30.76
N GLY A 864 -6.78 -3.44 -29.67
CA GLY A 864 -6.01 -3.78 -28.47
C GLY A 864 -4.78 -4.67 -28.69
N PRO A 865 -4.86 -5.75 -29.50
CA PRO A 865 -3.69 -6.59 -29.77
C PRO A 865 -2.58 -5.82 -30.49
N GLN A 866 -2.94 -4.93 -31.42
CA GLN A 866 -1.97 -4.11 -32.14
C GLN A 866 -1.32 -3.09 -31.20
N ALA A 867 -2.10 -2.37 -30.39
CA ALA A 867 -1.57 -1.43 -29.42
C ALA A 867 -0.65 -2.10 -28.38
N PHE A 868 -0.95 -3.34 -27.99
CA PHE A 868 -0.06 -4.12 -27.14
C PHE A 868 1.27 -4.44 -27.83
N LEU A 869 1.25 -4.90 -29.09
CA LEU A 869 2.47 -5.14 -29.85
C LEU A 869 3.30 -3.86 -30.02
N ASP A 870 2.66 -2.76 -30.44
CA ASP A 870 3.32 -1.49 -30.74
C ASP A 870 3.92 -0.83 -29.48
N HIS A 871 3.31 -1.00 -28.30
CA HIS A 871 3.80 -0.37 -27.08
C HIS A 871 4.73 -1.26 -26.24
N TRP A 872 4.60 -2.59 -26.31
CA TRP A 872 5.35 -3.51 -25.43
C TRP A 872 6.40 -4.36 -26.15
N LEU A 873 6.26 -4.61 -27.45
CA LEU A 873 7.10 -5.56 -28.19
C LEU A 873 7.92 -4.92 -29.30
N VAL A 874 7.50 -3.77 -29.80
CA VAL A 874 8.26 -2.94 -30.73
C VAL A 874 8.96 -1.83 -29.91
N PRO A 875 10.28 -1.65 -30.03
CA PRO A 875 11.03 -0.62 -29.29
C PRO A 875 10.59 0.82 -29.57
#